data_AF-A0A226E8H5-F1
#
_entry.id   AF-A0A226E8H5-F1
#
_cell.length_a   1.000
_cell.length_b   1.000
_cell.length_c   1.000
_cell.angle_alpha   90.00
_cell.angle_beta   90.00
_cell.angle_gamma   90.00
#
_symmetry.space_group_name_H-M   'P 1'
#
loop_
_entity.id
_entity.type
_entity.pdbx_description
1 polymer ?
#
loop_
_entity_poly.entity_id
_entity_poly.type
_entity_poly.pdbx_seq_one_letter_code
_entity_poly.pdbx_strand_id
1 'polypeptide(L)'
;MATTTMFLKNYENHHDFRGRIMYFIEYADLPKIDIIKSRVPPCRLCFIFLDRWSNNPKRIFKHVVHQSIQVSTYFHFYYKVFTRYFYGTVYHVPNTNAVITLVIEKPDLPLLAVTNFQPPLFCYFTVIVISPDLNVEICFPQRGSWDSMRCRFQDLREGHYVSLVEKHTLQLDDWSLMEPPCDNCEPIDRRVEILKQFVHEILARINGSLIPYTHDRNVKVRYIQLKFNGANRPLHLLATTNFDVTLIQTGAEGYQYLTCHAEPYMTLGFYLTPFEPELWATLGTTILTIIGLTVFFQRFFKLLEHKSFSIWMYVLASLFEETGFMPSQMEKDTFFRISLGIWCLMSVVLTNGYNGIMISELNSPRREFHPDSFDQLSCNHRFKEFLKYSMLDIAFSDKSPVTKIEQDIKLWYIQYYAFYKEIHRLAMSVRMKSVESLKFDVNDTNVDITCYRILSAFEQGNSEQVLPEFLSVLHNMANLLWDADNNPHFLKDMHFYSSKHAFYPIGFRYRNQNLTYSVVRALIEREIVKCAKTVLVGKSSEISLEYEFLSRNYPDIKFFKSSEAIQNYPSGVSFQYAWKSRVVKTFKRVAEAGILTYVEKQDISNKNLNRTPAVVIESRVDLKPANIATLRGAWPSVFILAGGLISVSIPVFILENRRRVGAFIVDMWRSLLWSRYKTSNRLAVRAVVAIAVAVSNTGKNN
;
A
#
# COMPACT_ATOMS: atom_id res chain seq x y z
N MET A 1 2.35 -29.07 27.92
CA MET A 1 2.90 -28.95 29.29
C MET A 1 2.44 -27.61 29.85
N ALA A 2 1.81 -27.59 31.02
CA ALA A 2 1.55 -26.35 31.75
C ALA A 2 2.75 -26.08 32.66
N THR A 3 3.20 -24.83 32.76
CA THR A 3 4.17 -24.46 33.80
C THR A 3 3.43 -24.12 35.06
N THR A 4 3.79 -24.84 36.13
CA THR A 4 3.26 -24.61 37.47
C THR A 4 4.20 -23.64 38.19
N THR A 5 3.66 -22.54 38.68
CA THR A 5 4.38 -21.67 39.61
C THR A 5 3.75 -21.83 40.99
N MET A 6 4.57 -22.20 41.97
CA MET A 6 4.18 -22.27 43.38
C MET A 6 4.79 -21.05 44.07
N PHE A 7 3.95 -20.20 44.65
CA PHE A 7 4.41 -19.11 45.50
C PHE A 7 4.50 -19.62 46.94
N LEU A 8 5.71 -19.64 47.49
CA LEU A 8 6.04 -20.09 48.85
C LEU A 8 6.55 -18.91 49.71
N LYS A 9 6.20 -18.96 51.00
CA LYS A 9 6.51 -18.15 52.21
C LYS A 9 7.63 -17.08 52.23
N ASN A 10 8.65 -17.12 51.37
CA ASN A 10 9.86 -16.28 51.52
C ASN A 10 9.70 -14.77 51.20
N TYR A 11 8.49 -14.29 50.88
CA TYR A 11 8.22 -12.85 50.67
C TYR A 11 7.99 -12.06 51.98
N GLU A 12 7.96 -12.74 53.13
CA GLU A 12 7.57 -12.16 54.43
C GLU A 12 8.69 -11.41 55.17
N ASN A 13 9.95 -11.52 54.76
CA ASN A 13 11.08 -10.87 55.46
C ASN A 13 11.19 -9.34 55.25
N HIS A 14 10.16 -8.67 54.72
CA HIS A 14 10.14 -7.21 54.50
C HIS A 14 9.16 -6.49 55.45
N HIS A 15 9.11 -6.95 56.70
CA HIS A 15 8.18 -6.46 57.72
C HIS A 15 8.49 -5.07 58.32
N ASP A 16 9.58 -4.40 57.92
CA ASP A 16 10.02 -3.16 58.62
C ASP A 16 9.51 -1.83 58.02
N PHE A 17 8.65 -1.87 57.00
CA PHE A 17 8.07 -0.63 56.46
C PHE A 17 6.78 -0.24 57.18
N ARG A 18 6.92 0.49 58.29
CA ARG A 18 5.84 1.17 59.00
C ARG A 18 5.09 2.14 58.09
N GLY A 19 3.94 1.72 57.56
CA GLY A 19 2.78 2.61 57.35
C GLY A 19 2.50 3.14 55.94
N ARG A 20 3.27 2.81 54.90
CA ARG A 20 2.94 3.11 53.49
C ARG A 20 3.24 1.94 52.55
N ILE A 21 2.56 0.82 52.74
CA ILE A 21 2.67 -0.38 51.89
C ILE A 21 1.88 -0.19 50.59
N MET A 22 2.20 0.84 49.80
CA MET A 22 1.52 1.00 48.50
C MET A 22 2.40 1.05 47.27
N TYR A 23 3.74 1.21 47.33
CA TYR A 23 4.51 1.37 46.08
C TYR A 23 5.95 0.81 45.99
N PHE A 24 6.51 0.14 47.00
CA PHE A 24 7.92 -0.28 46.96
C PHE A 24 8.16 -1.70 47.47
N ILE A 25 7.60 -2.71 46.80
CA ILE A 25 8.49 -3.86 46.54
C ILE A 25 9.38 -3.37 45.41
N GLU A 26 10.69 -3.23 45.62
CA GLU A 26 11.59 -2.91 44.52
C GLU A 26 11.38 -3.98 43.45
N TYR A 27 10.88 -3.56 42.30
CA TYR A 27 10.43 -4.46 41.24
C TYR A 27 11.53 -5.44 40.80
N ALA A 28 12.80 -5.19 41.12
CA ALA A 28 13.92 -6.08 40.85
C ALA A 28 13.84 -7.42 41.60
N ASP A 29 13.16 -7.48 42.76
CA ASP A 29 13.23 -8.63 43.68
C ASP A 29 12.09 -9.65 43.53
N LEU A 30 11.11 -9.34 42.67
CA LEU A 30 10.05 -10.29 42.35
C LEU A 30 10.61 -11.40 41.43
N PRO A 31 10.15 -12.66 41.59
CA PRO A 31 10.60 -13.80 40.80
C PRO A 31 10.02 -13.64 39.40
N LYS A 32 10.77 -12.94 38.55
CA LYS A 32 10.28 -12.59 37.24
C LYS A 32 10.87 -13.51 36.19
N ILE A 33 10.02 -13.96 35.27
CA ILE A 33 10.45 -14.77 34.14
C ILE A 33 10.63 -13.84 32.94
N ASP A 34 11.86 -13.75 32.42
CA ASP A 34 12.16 -13.08 31.16
C ASP A 34 11.56 -13.89 30.00
N ILE A 35 10.50 -13.36 29.38
CA ILE A 35 9.72 -14.05 28.34
C ILE A 35 10.61 -14.37 27.13
N ILE A 36 11.54 -13.48 26.78
CA ILE A 36 12.39 -13.64 25.60
C ILE A 36 13.37 -14.80 25.81
N LYS A 37 13.78 -15.04 27.06
CA LYS A 37 14.74 -16.09 27.41
C LYS A 37 14.10 -17.42 27.79
N SER A 38 12.78 -17.50 27.92
CA SER A 38 12.10 -18.69 28.45
C SER A 38 11.01 -19.20 27.50
N ARG A 39 11.09 -20.49 27.13
CA ARG A 39 10.04 -21.17 26.36
C ARG A 39 8.86 -21.52 27.25
N VAL A 40 8.08 -20.51 27.67
CA VAL A 40 7.01 -20.76 28.63
C VAL A 40 5.67 -21.03 27.93
N PRO A 41 4.95 -22.10 28.30
CA PRO A 41 3.66 -22.42 27.71
C PRO A 41 2.60 -21.34 27.99
N PRO A 42 1.60 -21.21 27.09
CA PRO A 42 0.57 -20.17 27.14
C PRO A 42 -0.51 -20.37 28.21
N CYS A 43 -0.61 -21.56 28.83
CA CYS A 43 -1.54 -21.84 29.92
C CYS A 43 -0.74 -22.08 31.20
N ARG A 44 -1.07 -21.36 32.27
CA ARG A 44 -0.30 -21.40 33.52
C ARG A 44 -1.14 -21.76 34.71
N LEU A 45 -0.59 -22.66 35.52
CA LEU A 45 -1.14 -23.05 36.81
C LEU A 45 -0.36 -22.30 37.89
N CYS A 46 -1.05 -21.48 38.66
CA CYS A 46 -0.46 -20.76 39.78
C CYS A 46 -1.11 -21.28 41.06
N PHE A 47 -0.31 -21.80 41.99
CA PHE A 47 -0.78 -22.18 43.31
C PHE A 47 -0.22 -21.21 44.34
N ILE A 48 -1.12 -20.59 45.10
CA ILE A 48 -0.81 -19.67 46.20
C ILE A 48 -1.16 -20.41 47.49
N PHE A 49 -0.15 -20.81 48.25
CA PHE A 49 -0.35 -21.47 49.54
C PHE A 49 -0.36 -20.42 50.65
N LEU A 50 -1.49 -20.31 51.37
CA LEU A 50 -1.58 -19.47 52.55
C LEU A 50 -1.35 -20.34 53.78
N ASP A 51 -0.22 -20.15 54.44
CA ASP A 51 0.11 -20.84 55.69
C ASP A 51 -0.67 -20.22 56.87
N ARG A 52 -0.65 -20.89 58.03
CA ARG A 52 -1.40 -20.50 59.23
C ARG A 52 -0.83 -19.24 59.86
N TRP A 53 -1.59 -18.15 59.83
CA TRP A 53 -1.12 -16.84 60.31
C TRP A 53 -1.39 -16.67 61.80
N SER A 54 -0.32 -16.73 62.60
CA SER A 54 -0.42 -16.57 64.05
C SER A 54 -0.51 -15.08 64.41
N ASN A 55 -1.58 -14.74 65.12
CA ASN A 55 -1.73 -13.59 66.03
C ASN A 55 -2.37 -12.28 65.51
N ASN A 56 -2.68 -12.09 64.21
CA ASN A 56 -3.52 -10.96 63.79
C ASN A 56 -4.36 -11.25 62.52
N PRO A 57 -5.53 -11.91 62.67
CA PRO A 57 -6.02 -12.83 61.64
C PRO A 57 -6.73 -12.18 60.44
N LYS A 58 -7.42 -11.04 60.60
CA LYS A 58 -8.35 -10.57 59.54
C LYS A 58 -7.73 -9.60 58.52
N ARG A 59 -7.11 -8.52 58.99
CA ARG A 59 -6.60 -7.46 58.09
C ARG A 59 -5.40 -7.93 57.29
N ILE A 60 -4.51 -8.69 57.92
CA ILE A 60 -3.30 -9.15 57.25
C ILE A 60 -3.69 -10.23 56.21
N PHE A 61 -4.58 -11.18 56.55
CA PHE A 61 -5.04 -12.22 55.61
C PHE A 61 -5.62 -11.61 54.33
N LYS A 62 -6.54 -10.64 54.44
CA LYS A 62 -7.11 -9.94 53.28
C LYS A 62 -6.02 -9.28 52.42
N HIS A 63 -5.08 -8.61 53.06
CA HIS A 63 -4.02 -7.88 52.36
C HIS A 63 -3.11 -8.84 51.58
N VAL A 64 -2.72 -9.96 52.19
CA VAL A 64 -1.84 -10.93 51.52
C VAL A 64 -2.54 -11.74 50.46
N VAL A 65 -3.78 -12.19 50.68
CA VAL A 65 -4.59 -12.79 49.60
C VAL A 65 -4.62 -11.83 48.40
N HIS A 66 -4.96 -10.56 48.64
CA HIS A 66 -5.04 -9.56 47.58
C HIS A 66 -3.70 -9.32 46.88
N GLN A 67 -2.61 -9.12 47.63
CA GLN A 67 -1.27 -8.92 47.07
C GLN A 67 -0.76 -10.13 46.30
N SER A 68 -0.87 -11.34 46.85
CA SER A 68 -0.42 -12.56 46.18
C SER A 68 -1.16 -12.79 44.87
N ILE A 69 -2.46 -12.50 44.83
CA ILE A 69 -3.21 -12.58 43.58
C ILE A 69 -2.78 -11.49 42.61
N GLN A 70 -2.61 -10.23 43.06
CA GLN A 70 -2.09 -9.15 42.21
C GLN A 70 -0.70 -9.49 41.64
N VAL A 71 0.18 -10.07 42.44
CA VAL A 71 1.51 -10.55 41.99
C VAL A 71 1.37 -11.62 40.92
N SER A 72 0.51 -12.61 41.16
CA SER A 72 0.25 -13.70 40.22
C SER A 72 -0.36 -13.23 38.90
N THR A 73 -1.08 -12.10 38.90
CA THR A 73 -1.78 -11.58 37.72
C THR A 73 -0.96 -10.58 36.93
N TYR A 74 -0.26 -9.66 37.62
CA TYR A 74 0.41 -8.51 37.00
C TYR A 74 1.91 -8.70 36.84
N PHE A 75 2.56 -9.47 37.72
CA PHE A 75 4.01 -9.42 37.88
C PHE A 75 4.74 -10.69 37.45
N HIS A 76 4.04 -11.60 36.76
CA HIS A 76 4.62 -12.88 36.36
C HIS A 76 5.60 -12.80 35.18
N PHE A 77 5.58 -11.69 34.47
CA PHE A 77 6.32 -11.52 33.23
C PHE A 77 6.76 -10.09 33.01
N TYR A 78 7.99 -9.98 32.55
CA TYR A 78 8.50 -8.75 31.99
C TYR A 78 9.44 -9.06 30.83
N TYR A 79 9.56 -8.11 29.93
CA TYR A 79 10.75 -8.01 29.10
C TYR A 79 11.31 -6.59 29.23
N LYS A 80 12.63 -6.50 29.18
CA LYS A 80 13.35 -5.23 29.22
C LYS A 80 13.81 -4.92 27.81
N VAL A 81 13.31 -3.84 27.22
CA VAL A 81 13.84 -3.34 25.96
C VAL A 81 14.99 -2.40 26.29
N PHE A 82 16.19 -2.74 25.81
CA PHE A 82 17.32 -1.82 25.85
C PHE A 82 17.27 -0.93 24.61
N THR A 83 16.68 0.24 24.73
CA THR A 83 16.85 1.32 23.74
C THR A 83 18.17 2.04 24.03
N ARG A 84 18.96 2.33 22.98
CA ARG A 84 20.32 2.89 23.10
C ARG A 84 20.43 4.23 23.86
N TYR A 85 19.31 4.94 24.10
CA TYR A 85 19.34 6.34 24.55
C TYR A 85 18.59 6.64 25.87
N PHE A 86 17.83 5.73 26.47
CA PHE A 86 17.16 5.96 27.76
C PHE A 86 17.01 4.69 28.61
N TYR A 87 16.83 4.89 29.93
CA TYR A 87 16.58 3.88 30.97
C TYR A 87 15.71 2.72 30.44
N GLY A 88 16.22 1.49 30.52
CA GLY A 88 15.53 0.33 29.96
C GLY A 88 14.11 0.19 30.50
N THR A 89 13.13 0.40 29.62
CA THR A 89 11.71 0.28 29.95
C THR A 89 11.37 -1.18 30.19
N VAL A 90 10.76 -1.44 31.35
CA VAL A 90 10.29 -2.77 31.76
C VAL A 90 8.82 -2.85 31.37
N TYR A 91 8.52 -3.66 30.35
CA TYR A 91 7.15 -3.90 29.93
C TYR A 91 6.60 -5.09 30.70
N HIS A 92 5.51 -4.87 31.43
CA HIS A 92 4.78 -5.94 32.10
C HIS A 92 3.78 -6.55 31.11
N VAL A 93 3.84 -7.88 30.95
CA VAL A 93 2.85 -8.60 30.17
C VAL A 93 1.83 -9.18 31.14
N PRO A 94 0.59 -8.65 31.20
CA PRO A 94 -0.43 -9.17 32.08
C PRO A 94 -0.69 -10.65 31.74
N ASN A 95 -0.83 -11.47 32.78
CA ASN A 95 -1.09 -12.89 32.60
C ASN A 95 -2.58 -13.12 32.35
N THR A 96 -2.99 -13.08 31.07
CA THR A 96 -4.41 -13.23 30.68
C THR A 96 -4.88 -14.68 30.64
N ASN A 97 -3.98 -15.66 30.87
CA ASN A 97 -4.23 -17.09 30.69
C ASN A 97 -3.80 -17.93 31.91
N ALA A 98 -4.09 -17.44 33.12
CA ALA A 98 -3.73 -18.10 34.38
C ALA A 98 -4.92 -18.81 35.02
N VAL A 99 -4.68 -20.01 35.52
CA VAL A 99 -5.49 -20.63 36.57
C VAL A 99 -4.80 -20.31 37.89
N ILE A 100 -5.38 -19.42 38.67
CA ILE A 100 -4.91 -19.05 39.99
C ILE A 100 -5.70 -19.86 41.01
N THR A 101 -4.97 -20.67 41.75
CA THR A 101 -5.50 -21.56 42.76
C THR A 101 -5.01 -21.11 44.12
N LEU A 102 -5.92 -20.66 44.97
CA LEU A 102 -5.63 -20.37 46.36
C LEU A 102 -5.76 -21.65 47.17
N VAL A 103 -4.75 -22.03 47.93
CA VAL A 103 -4.78 -23.20 48.80
C VAL A 103 -4.87 -22.69 50.24
N ILE A 104 -5.98 -23.01 50.91
CA ILE A 104 -6.28 -22.55 52.28
C ILE A 104 -6.75 -23.70 53.17
N GLU A 105 -6.64 -23.53 54.48
CA GLU A 105 -7.30 -24.44 55.44
C GLU A 105 -8.80 -24.12 55.53
N LYS A 106 -9.62 -25.14 55.81
CA LYS A 106 -11.08 -25.00 55.99
C LYS A 106 -11.52 -23.89 56.96
N PRO A 107 -10.84 -23.64 58.10
CA PRO A 107 -11.17 -22.54 59.01
C PRO A 107 -11.03 -21.14 58.41
N ASP A 108 -10.23 -20.96 57.35
CA ASP A 108 -9.97 -19.66 56.71
C ASP A 108 -10.98 -19.33 55.60
N LEU A 109 -11.79 -20.30 55.17
CA LEU A 109 -12.80 -20.12 54.12
C LEU A 109 -13.80 -18.98 54.44
N PRO A 110 -14.33 -18.84 55.68
CA PRO A 110 -15.19 -17.71 56.04
C PRO A 110 -14.45 -16.36 56.02
N LEU A 111 -13.14 -16.34 56.30
CA LEU A 111 -12.34 -15.12 56.22
C LEU A 111 -12.20 -14.67 54.76
N LEU A 112 -11.99 -15.62 53.85
CA LEU A 112 -11.95 -15.37 52.41
C LEU A 112 -13.29 -14.87 51.88
N ALA A 113 -14.42 -15.43 52.32
CA ALA A 113 -15.77 -14.99 51.95
C ALA A 113 -15.97 -13.48 52.17
N VAL A 114 -15.57 -12.98 53.34
CA VAL A 114 -15.73 -11.56 53.71
C VAL A 114 -14.74 -10.63 52.98
N THR A 115 -13.75 -11.17 52.26
CA THR A 115 -12.82 -10.32 51.51
C THR A 115 -13.47 -9.78 50.24
N ASN A 116 -13.82 -8.49 50.23
CA ASN A 116 -14.09 -7.80 48.96
C ASN A 116 -12.84 -7.84 48.10
N PHE A 117 -12.85 -8.69 47.08
CA PHE A 117 -11.80 -8.78 46.09
C PHE A 117 -12.45 -8.88 44.73
N GLN A 118 -12.06 -7.96 43.87
CA GLN A 118 -12.48 -7.97 42.48
C GLN A 118 -11.54 -8.92 41.74
N PRO A 119 -12.02 -10.08 41.28
CA PRO A 119 -11.16 -11.01 40.58
C PRO A 119 -10.47 -10.31 39.42
N PRO A 120 -9.16 -10.52 39.24
CA PRO A 120 -8.47 -10.13 38.03
C PRO A 120 -9.25 -10.78 36.90
N LEU A 121 -9.82 -9.95 36.03
CA LEU A 121 -10.46 -10.51 34.86
C LEU A 121 -9.44 -11.37 34.11
N PHE A 122 -9.97 -12.37 33.42
CA PHE A 122 -9.24 -13.25 32.51
C PHE A 122 -8.43 -14.36 33.19
N CYS A 123 -8.32 -14.38 34.52
CA CYS A 123 -7.81 -15.55 35.23
C CYS A 123 -8.96 -16.47 35.67
N TYR A 124 -8.76 -17.78 35.58
CA TYR A 124 -9.62 -18.72 36.30
C TYR A 124 -9.21 -18.71 37.77
N PHE A 125 -10.16 -18.39 38.64
CA PHE A 125 -9.91 -18.39 40.07
C PHE A 125 -10.55 -19.60 40.73
N THR A 126 -9.77 -20.31 41.54
CA THR A 126 -10.22 -21.49 42.27
C THR A 126 -9.63 -21.48 43.66
N VAL A 127 -10.35 -22.06 44.61
CA VAL A 127 -9.88 -22.23 45.98
C VAL A 127 -9.85 -23.73 46.27
N ILE A 128 -8.68 -24.25 46.60
CA ILE A 128 -8.52 -25.57 47.17
C ILE A 128 -8.57 -25.41 48.68
N VAL A 129 -9.58 -26.02 49.30
CA VAL A 129 -9.79 -26.01 50.74
C VAL A 129 -9.35 -27.35 51.31
N ILE A 130 -8.34 -27.32 52.17
CA ILE A 130 -7.81 -28.50 52.85
C ILE A 130 -8.50 -28.64 54.21
N SER A 131 -9.13 -29.79 54.42
CA SER A 131 -9.71 -30.15 55.72
C SER A 131 -8.71 -30.92 56.60
N PRO A 132 -8.90 -30.94 57.94
CA PRO A 132 -8.02 -31.69 58.85
C PRO A 132 -7.90 -33.18 58.51
N ASP A 133 -8.96 -33.76 57.93
CA ASP A 133 -9.03 -35.17 57.53
C ASP A 133 -8.36 -35.45 56.18
N LEU A 134 -7.57 -34.52 55.65
CA LEU A 134 -6.94 -34.55 54.32
C LEU A 134 -7.93 -34.60 53.14
N ASN A 135 -9.24 -34.42 53.38
CA ASN A 135 -10.19 -34.26 52.29
C ASN A 135 -9.99 -32.88 51.64
N VAL A 136 -9.94 -32.89 50.31
CA VAL A 136 -9.74 -31.69 49.49
C VAL A 136 -11.06 -31.30 48.83
N GLU A 137 -11.52 -30.09 49.12
CA GLU A 137 -12.67 -29.48 48.46
C GLU A 137 -12.19 -28.41 47.48
N ILE A 138 -12.78 -28.35 46.29
CA ILE A 138 -12.50 -27.30 45.31
C ILE A 138 -13.71 -26.38 45.25
N CYS A 139 -13.49 -25.12 45.59
CA CYS A 139 -14.50 -24.08 45.60
C CYS A 139 -14.32 -23.13 44.41
N PHE A 140 -15.44 -22.83 43.76
CA PHE A 140 -15.52 -21.92 42.62
C PHE A 140 -16.33 -20.68 43.02
N PRO A 141 -15.75 -19.46 42.96
CA PRO A 141 -16.49 -18.23 43.25
C PRO A 141 -17.59 -17.99 42.21
N GLN A 142 -18.75 -17.49 42.64
CA GLN A 142 -19.83 -17.09 41.73
C GLN A 142 -19.84 -15.57 41.55
N ARG A 143 -19.88 -15.09 40.29
CA ARG A 143 -20.10 -13.68 39.93
C ARG A 143 -19.20 -12.67 40.69
N GLY A 144 -17.94 -13.04 40.93
CA GLY A 144 -16.96 -12.15 41.56
C GLY A 144 -17.22 -11.83 43.04
N SER A 145 -18.13 -12.54 43.71
CA SER A 145 -18.27 -12.52 45.16
C SER A 145 -17.83 -13.87 45.73
N TRP A 146 -17.06 -13.81 46.81
CA TRP A 146 -16.61 -14.98 47.56
C TRP A 146 -17.72 -15.57 48.43
N ASP A 147 -18.71 -14.77 48.80
CA ASP A 147 -19.84 -15.19 49.66
C ASP A 147 -20.72 -16.26 48.99
N SER A 148 -20.61 -16.42 47.66
CA SER A 148 -21.41 -17.36 46.87
C SER A 148 -20.57 -18.48 46.26
N MET A 149 -19.48 -18.89 46.90
CA MET A 149 -18.65 -20.01 46.44
C MET A 149 -19.43 -21.34 46.45
N ARG A 150 -19.30 -22.11 45.36
CA ARG A 150 -19.75 -23.51 45.30
C ARG A 150 -18.56 -24.44 45.48
N CYS A 151 -18.52 -25.14 46.61
CA CYS A 151 -17.50 -26.15 46.90
C CYS A 151 -17.98 -27.55 46.48
N ARG A 152 -17.08 -28.35 45.91
CA ARG A 152 -17.33 -29.75 45.57
C ARG A 152 -16.15 -30.61 45.99
N PHE A 153 -16.45 -31.78 46.54
CA PHE A 153 -15.46 -32.83 46.69
C PHE A 153 -15.12 -33.37 45.30
N GLN A 154 -13.84 -33.35 44.95
CA GLN A 154 -13.39 -33.84 43.66
C GLN A 154 -12.07 -34.60 43.84
N ASP A 155 -12.01 -35.79 43.26
CA ASP A 155 -10.78 -36.55 43.14
C ASP A 155 -9.83 -35.85 42.13
N LEU A 156 -8.73 -35.28 42.63
CA LEU A 156 -7.71 -34.59 41.85
C LEU A 156 -6.77 -35.60 41.17
N ARG A 157 -7.31 -36.43 40.27
CA ARG A 157 -6.47 -37.31 39.44
C ARG A 157 -5.62 -36.49 38.45
N GLU A 158 -4.41 -36.97 38.19
CA GLU A 158 -3.44 -36.30 37.32
C GLU A 158 -4.04 -35.92 35.96
N GLY A 159 -3.80 -34.68 35.52
CA GLY A 159 -4.16 -34.17 34.19
C GLY A 159 -5.57 -33.55 34.05
N HIS A 160 -6.49 -33.76 35.00
CA HIS A 160 -7.87 -33.25 34.85
C HIS A 160 -8.15 -31.89 35.50
N TYR A 161 -7.23 -31.34 36.30
CA TYR A 161 -7.49 -30.13 37.07
C TYR A 161 -7.89 -28.93 36.20
N VAL A 162 -7.10 -28.59 35.18
CA VAL A 162 -7.40 -27.44 34.30
C VAL A 162 -8.76 -27.59 33.61
N SER A 163 -9.08 -28.78 33.09
CA SER A 163 -10.37 -29.01 32.43
C SER A 163 -11.54 -28.96 33.42
N LEU A 164 -11.34 -29.40 34.66
CA LEU A 164 -12.30 -29.28 35.74
C LEU A 164 -12.57 -27.81 36.07
N VAL A 165 -11.51 -27.00 36.23
CA VAL A 165 -11.61 -25.58 36.50
C VAL A 165 -12.35 -24.87 35.36
N GLU A 166 -12.00 -25.17 34.11
CA GLU A 166 -12.66 -24.62 32.93
C GLU A 166 -14.14 -25.01 32.85
N LYS A 167 -14.49 -26.24 33.22
CA LYS A 167 -15.87 -26.74 33.20
C LYS A 167 -16.75 -26.06 34.27
N HIS A 168 -16.20 -25.81 35.45
CA HIS A 168 -16.96 -25.32 36.62
C HIS A 168 -16.95 -23.80 36.77
N THR A 169 -15.95 -23.12 36.22
CA THR A 169 -15.97 -21.66 36.12
C THR A 169 -16.97 -21.30 35.02
N LEU A 170 -18.25 -21.15 35.40
CA LEU A 170 -19.32 -20.68 34.51
C LEU A 170 -18.91 -19.33 33.94
N GLN A 171 -18.36 -19.33 32.72
CA GLN A 171 -18.04 -18.12 31.98
C GLN A 171 -19.35 -17.48 31.51
N LEU A 172 -19.97 -16.69 32.39
CA LEU A 172 -20.70 -15.51 31.92
C LEU A 172 -19.66 -14.65 31.20
N ASP A 173 -19.72 -14.75 29.87
CA ASP A 173 -18.93 -13.95 28.96
C ASP A 173 -19.61 -12.58 28.94
N ASP A 174 -19.22 -11.72 29.89
CA ASP A 174 -19.68 -10.34 29.97
C ASP A 174 -18.81 -9.48 29.06
N TRP A 175 -19.44 -8.87 28.07
CA TRP A 175 -18.79 -8.03 27.07
C TRP A 175 -19.33 -6.61 27.12
N SER A 176 -18.46 -5.67 26.84
CA SER A 176 -18.80 -4.27 26.60
C SER A 176 -18.44 -3.93 25.17
N LEU A 177 -19.31 -3.21 24.48
CA LEU A 177 -19.00 -2.65 23.17
C LEU A 177 -18.09 -1.43 23.39
N MET A 178 -16.93 -1.43 22.74
CA MET A 178 -16.14 -0.23 22.57
C MET A 178 -16.84 0.67 21.55
N GLU A 179 -17.78 1.46 22.06
CA GLU A 179 -18.32 2.58 21.32
C GLU A 179 -17.44 3.80 21.60
N PRO A 180 -17.12 4.61 20.57
CA PRO A 180 -16.56 5.92 20.85
C PRO A 180 -17.53 6.66 21.77
N PRO A 181 -17.05 7.25 22.87
CA PRO A 181 -17.92 7.90 23.85
C PRO A 181 -18.62 9.08 23.19
N CYS A 182 -19.91 8.95 22.85
CA CYS A 182 -20.70 10.10 22.46
C CYS A 182 -22.07 10.08 23.12
N ASP A 183 -22.26 11.01 24.05
CA ASP A 183 -23.48 11.12 24.86
C ASP A 183 -24.68 11.67 24.06
N ASN A 184 -24.50 12.14 22.81
CA ASN A 184 -25.51 12.85 22.01
C ASN A 184 -25.38 12.66 20.48
N CYS A 185 -24.75 11.59 19.99
CA CYS A 185 -24.72 11.36 18.54
C CYS A 185 -26.13 11.14 17.99
N GLU A 186 -26.43 11.72 16.82
CA GLU A 186 -27.57 11.31 16.01
C GLU A 186 -27.57 9.80 15.78
N PRO A 187 -28.74 9.16 15.55
CA PRO A 187 -28.87 7.72 15.44
C PRO A 187 -27.75 7.14 14.59
N ILE A 188 -26.97 6.31 15.29
CA ILE A 188 -25.76 5.65 14.85
C ILE A 188 -25.93 5.14 13.42
N ASP A 189 -24.87 5.26 12.63
CA ASP A 189 -24.77 4.69 11.29
C ASP A 189 -25.44 3.30 11.28
N ARG A 190 -26.44 3.11 10.42
CA ARG A 190 -27.24 1.87 10.30
C ARG A 190 -26.36 0.62 10.25
N ARG A 191 -25.12 0.77 9.76
CA ARG A 191 -24.01 -0.20 9.85
C ARG A 191 -23.75 -0.77 11.22
N VAL A 192 -23.45 0.13 12.15
CA VAL A 192 -23.02 -0.22 13.49
C VAL A 192 -24.22 -0.82 14.20
N GLU A 193 -25.44 -0.38 13.92
CA GLU A 193 -26.66 -1.03 14.44
C GLU A 193 -26.86 -2.46 13.93
N ILE A 194 -26.63 -2.74 12.65
CA ILE A 194 -26.68 -4.12 12.12
C ILE A 194 -25.63 -4.99 12.81
N LEU A 195 -24.40 -4.52 12.94
CA LEU A 195 -23.33 -5.25 13.63
C LEU A 195 -23.63 -5.42 15.12
N LYS A 196 -24.19 -4.39 15.79
CA LYS A 196 -24.63 -4.46 17.18
C LYS A 196 -25.72 -5.49 17.35
N GLN A 197 -26.76 -5.49 16.52
CA GLN A 197 -27.82 -6.48 16.55
C GLN A 197 -27.26 -7.88 16.37
N PHE A 198 -26.32 -8.04 15.42
CA PHE A 198 -25.63 -9.29 15.19
C PHE A 198 -24.82 -9.76 16.42
N VAL A 199 -24.14 -8.85 17.12
CA VAL A 199 -23.44 -9.14 18.38
C VAL A 199 -24.42 -9.57 19.48
N HIS A 200 -25.55 -8.89 19.61
CA HIS A 200 -26.59 -9.25 20.57
C HIS A 200 -27.13 -10.65 20.29
N GLU A 201 -27.38 -11.01 19.04
CA GLU A 201 -27.82 -12.35 18.66
C GLU A 201 -26.78 -13.42 18.97
N ILE A 202 -25.49 -13.16 18.71
CA ILE A 202 -24.40 -14.07 19.08
C ILE A 202 -24.34 -14.24 20.60
N LEU A 203 -24.35 -13.14 21.36
CA LEU A 203 -24.28 -13.16 22.82
C LEU A 203 -25.48 -13.92 23.41
N ALA A 204 -26.69 -13.64 22.94
CA ALA A 204 -27.91 -14.32 23.37
C ALA A 204 -27.82 -15.84 23.14
N ARG A 205 -27.32 -16.29 21.98
CA ARG A 205 -27.18 -17.72 21.66
C ARG A 205 -26.17 -18.47 22.53
N ILE A 206 -25.18 -17.78 23.10
CA ILE A 206 -24.14 -18.41 23.92
C ILE A 206 -24.29 -18.15 25.42
N ASN A 207 -25.39 -17.52 25.83
CA ASN A 207 -25.62 -17.02 27.19
C ASN A 207 -24.55 -16.03 27.67
N GLY A 208 -24.04 -15.20 26.75
CA GLY A 208 -23.22 -14.03 27.07
C GLY A 208 -24.10 -12.84 27.41
N SER A 209 -23.57 -11.89 28.19
CA SER A 209 -24.27 -10.63 28.49
C SER A 209 -23.53 -9.46 27.88
N LEU A 210 -24.29 -8.45 27.43
CA LEU A 210 -23.73 -7.18 27.03
C LEU A 210 -23.95 -6.18 28.16
N ILE A 211 -22.86 -5.71 28.75
CA ILE A 211 -22.87 -4.69 29.79
C ILE A 211 -22.74 -3.33 29.09
N PRO A 212 -23.55 -2.32 29.48
CA PRO A 212 -23.36 -0.96 28.97
C PRO A 212 -21.93 -0.49 29.24
N TYR A 213 -21.38 0.28 28.30
CA TYR A 213 -20.04 0.82 28.44
C TYR A 213 -19.94 1.71 29.69
N THR A 214 -19.13 1.27 30.66
CA THR A 214 -18.85 2.05 31.87
C THR A 214 -17.51 2.74 31.72
N HIS A 215 -17.48 4.06 31.86
CA HIS A 215 -16.22 4.84 31.90
C HIS A 215 -15.36 4.55 33.15
N ASP A 216 -15.85 3.74 34.08
CA ASP A 216 -15.10 3.35 35.26
C ASP A 216 -13.94 2.43 34.86
N ARG A 217 -12.73 3.01 34.85
CA ARG A 217 -11.46 2.32 34.57
C ARG A 217 -11.19 1.14 35.51
N ASN A 218 -11.89 1.06 36.64
CA ASN A 218 -11.76 -0.04 37.59
C ASN A 218 -12.61 -1.25 37.18
N VAL A 219 -13.60 -1.08 36.31
CA VAL A 219 -14.37 -2.19 35.77
C VAL A 219 -13.56 -2.81 34.64
N LYS A 220 -12.80 -3.83 35.01
CA LYS A 220 -12.28 -4.78 34.04
C LYS A 220 -13.51 -5.43 33.38
N VAL A 221 -13.71 -5.25 32.07
CA VAL A 221 -14.68 -5.95 31.21
C VAL A 221 -13.96 -6.45 29.95
N ARG A 222 -14.48 -7.46 29.26
CA ARG A 222 -14.03 -7.78 27.90
C ARG A 222 -14.59 -6.78 26.91
N TYR A 223 -13.80 -6.35 25.95
CA TYR A 223 -14.23 -5.33 25.00
C TYR A 223 -14.31 -5.88 23.58
N ILE A 224 -15.40 -5.56 22.90
CA ILE A 224 -15.56 -5.81 21.46
C ILE A 224 -15.53 -4.46 20.75
N GLN A 225 -14.57 -4.29 19.84
CA GLN A 225 -14.58 -3.22 18.88
C GLN A 225 -15.09 -3.78 17.55
N LEU A 226 -16.31 -3.40 17.17
CA LEU A 226 -16.98 -3.94 15.98
C LEU A 226 -16.33 -3.59 14.65
N LYS A 227 -15.51 -2.52 14.65
CA LYS A 227 -14.79 -2.08 13.47
C LYS A 227 -13.45 -1.51 13.88
N PHE A 228 -12.39 -2.20 13.49
CA PHE A 228 -11.04 -1.65 13.50
C PHE A 228 -10.54 -1.48 12.06
N ASN A 229 -9.75 -0.45 11.82
CA ASN A 229 -9.06 -0.18 10.56
C ASN A 229 -7.84 0.73 10.83
N GLY A 230 -7.19 1.22 9.77
CA GLY A 230 -6.05 2.12 9.91
C GLY A 230 -6.34 3.43 10.66
N ALA A 231 -7.56 3.97 10.54
CA ALA A 231 -8.00 5.22 11.19
C ALA A 231 -8.40 5.01 12.66
N ASN A 232 -9.13 3.92 12.92
CA ASN A 232 -9.62 3.53 14.22
C ASN A 232 -8.92 2.24 14.67
N ARG A 233 -7.62 2.34 14.93
CA ARG A 233 -6.85 1.21 15.46
C ARG A 233 -7.43 0.83 16.83
N PRO A 234 -7.36 -0.45 17.21
CA PRO A 234 -7.77 -0.85 18.56
C PRO A 234 -7.08 0.04 19.59
N LEU A 235 -7.87 0.80 20.36
CA LEU A 235 -7.53 2.07 21.03
C LEU A 235 -6.38 2.02 22.04
N HIS A 236 -5.64 0.91 22.16
CA HIS A 236 -4.64 0.71 23.19
C HIS A 236 -3.32 0.08 22.72
N LEU A 237 -3.04 0.08 21.42
CA LEU A 237 -1.65 -0.03 20.93
C LEU A 237 -0.77 1.17 21.37
N LEU A 238 -1.39 2.23 21.90
CA LEU A 238 -0.75 3.51 22.25
C LEU A 238 -0.36 3.66 23.74
N ALA A 239 -0.92 2.86 24.65
CA ALA A 239 -0.72 3.07 26.09
C ALA A 239 -0.16 1.81 26.75
N THR A 240 1.18 1.72 26.87
CA THR A 240 2.09 0.97 27.79
C THR A 240 1.68 -0.38 28.41
N THR A 241 0.53 -0.92 28.10
CA THR A 241 -0.10 -2.09 28.71
C THR A 241 -0.43 -3.04 27.58
N ASN A 242 0.36 -4.11 27.48
CA ASN A 242 0.19 -5.16 26.49
C ASN A 242 -1.11 -5.92 26.77
N PHE A 243 -2.22 -5.43 26.24
CA PHE A 243 -3.49 -6.15 26.33
C PHE A 243 -3.51 -7.30 25.30
N ASP A 244 -4.12 -8.42 25.70
CA ASP A 244 -4.38 -9.55 24.82
C ASP A 244 -5.47 -9.17 23.83
N VAL A 245 -5.09 -8.77 22.61
CA VAL A 245 -6.02 -8.41 21.54
C VAL A 245 -6.07 -9.54 20.52
N THR A 246 -7.26 -10.08 20.29
CA THR A 246 -7.53 -11.00 19.17
C THR A 246 -8.22 -10.22 18.06
N LEU A 247 -7.64 -10.27 16.86
CA LEU A 247 -8.20 -9.66 15.67
C LEU A 247 -8.88 -10.73 14.82
N ILE A 248 -10.14 -10.49 14.45
CA ILE A 248 -10.84 -11.25 13.42
C ILE A 248 -10.85 -10.38 12.18
N GLN A 249 -9.92 -10.68 11.27
CA GLN A 249 -9.75 -9.96 10.02
C GLN A 249 -10.80 -10.38 9.00
N THR A 250 -11.54 -9.41 8.47
CA THR A 250 -12.52 -9.60 7.39
C THR A 250 -11.97 -9.20 6.03
N GLY A 251 -10.96 -8.32 6.03
CA GLY A 251 -10.27 -7.89 4.83
C GLY A 251 -8.98 -7.12 5.16
N ALA A 252 -8.34 -6.62 4.11
CA ALA A 252 -7.31 -5.60 4.24
C ALA A 252 -7.79 -4.39 3.46
N GLU A 253 -7.73 -3.23 4.09
CA GLU A 253 -8.21 -1.99 3.52
C GLU A 253 -7.08 -0.96 3.61
N GLY A 254 -6.77 -0.36 2.46
CA GLY A 254 -5.84 0.75 2.35
C GLY A 254 -6.54 1.96 1.77
N TYR A 255 -5.85 3.09 1.80
CA TYR A 255 -6.31 4.32 1.18
C TYR A 255 -5.87 4.36 -0.28
N GLN A 256 -6.82 4.50 -1.17
CA GLN A 256 -6.62 4.79 -2.59
C GLN A 256 -7.10 6.20 -2.88
N TYR A 257 -6.78 6.71 -4.06
CA TYR A 257 -7.36 7.96 -4.52
C TYR A 257 -8.00 7.84 -5.89
N LEU A 258 -8.89 8.79 -6.14
CA LEU A 258 -9.56 9.02 -7.41
C LEU A 258 -9.33 10.46 -7.86
N THR A 259 -9.07 10.66 -9.15
CA THR A 259 -8.99 11.99 -9.76
C THR A 259 -9.49 11.95 -11.19
N CYS A 260 -9.90 13.07 -11.76
CA CYS A 260 -9.98 13.24 -13.22
C CYS A 260 -8.95 14.24 -13.74
N HIS A 261 -8.03 14.69 -12.88
CA HIS A 261 -6.92 15.52 -13.31
C HIS A 261 -5.98 14.72 -14.19
N ALA A 262 -5.72 15.24 -15.38
CA ALA A 262 -4.68 14.72 -16.23
C ALA A 262 -4.02 15.88 -16.99
N GLU A 263 -2.68 15.91 -17.00
CA GLU A 263 -1.90 16.89 -17.73
C GLU A 263 -1.65 16.38 -19.14
N PRO A 264 -1.84 17.19 -20.19
CA PRO A 264 -1.53 16.79 -21.56
C PRO A 264 -0.01 16.60 -21.69
N TYR A 265 0.46 15.36 -21.78
CA TYR A 265 1.88 15.05 -21.87
C TYR A 265 2.31 14.88 -23.32
N MET A 266 3.15 15.79 -23.82
CA MET A 266 3.80 15.65 -25.13
C MET A 266 5.22 15.16 -24.94
N THR A 267 5.53 13.96 -25.42
CA THR A 267 6.92 13.53 -25.60
C THR A 267 7.41 13.94 -26.98
N LEU A 268 8.71 14.19 -27.12
CA LEU A 268 9.36 14.30 -28.43
C LEU A 268 9.21 13.00 -29.26
N GLY A 269 8.91 11.88 -28.61
CA GLY A 269 8.59 10.62 -29.27
C GLY A 269 7.43 10.74 -30.26
N PHE A 270 6.55 11.73 -30.08
CA PHE A 270 5.48 12.07 -31.01
C PHE A 270 5.94 12.26 -32.47
N TYR A 271 7.17 12.73 -32.71
CA TYR A 271 7.70 12.88 -34.06
C TYR A 271 8.17 11.55 -34.67
N LEU A 272 8.47 10.55 -33.84
CA LEU A 272 8.93 9.24 -34.29
C LEU A 272 7.80 8.21 -34.39
N THR A 273 6.71 8.41 -33.62
CA THR A 273 5.54 7.53 -33.57
C THR A 273 4.68 7.41 -34.83
N PRO A 274 4.61 8.39 -35.76
CA PRO A 274 3.72 8.27 -36.92
C PRO A 274 4.03 7.03 -37.76
N PHE A 275 5.28 6.58 -37.75
CA PHE A 275 5.75 5.38 -38.42
C PHE A 275 6.28 4.37 -37.41
N GLU A 276 5.84 3.11 -37.56
CA GLU A 276 6.38 2.00 -36.79
C GLU A 276 7.89 1.82 -37.10
N PRO A 277 8.71 1.33 -36.14
CA PRO A 277 10.15 1.15 -36.34
C PRO A 277 10.51 0.33 -37.59
N GLU A 278 9.65 -0.62 -37.96
CA GLU A 278 9.79 -1.43 -39.17
C GLU A 278 9.74 -0.55 -40.43
N LEU A 279 8.83 0.43 -40.47
CA LEU A 279 8.70 1.32 -41.61
C LEU A 279 9.93 2.22 -41.74
N TRP A 280 10.46 2.73 -40.63
CA TRP A 280 11.73 3.48 -40.62
C TRP A 280 12.90 2.65 -41.14
N ALA A 281 12.99 1.38 -40.74
CA ALA A 281 14.00 0.46 -41.26
C ALA A 281 13.82 0.20 -42.77
N THR A 282 12.59 0.01 -43.25
CA THR A 282 12.31 -0.15 -44.69
C THR A 282 12.61 1.12 -45.49
N LEU A 283 12.32 2.30 -44.95
CA LEU A 283 12.67 3.58 -45.56
C LEU A 283 14.19 3.76 -45.63
N GLY A 284 14.90 3.50 -44.54
CA GLY A 284 16.36 3.57 -44.51
C GLY A 284 17.01 2.60 -45.50
N THR A 285 16.53 1.36 -45.56
CA THR A 285 17.04 0.37 -46.51
C THR A 285 16.72 0.73 -47.96
N THR A 286 15.52 1.21 -48.27
CA THR A 286 15.16 1.66 -49.63
C THR A 286 16.02 2.84 -50.09
N ILE A 287 16.23 3.85 -49.24
CA ILE A 287 17.16 4.97 -49.51
C ILE A 287 18.56 4.45 -49.85
N LEU A 288 19.10 3.57 -49.00
CA LEU A 288 20.43 2.99 -49.23
C LEU A 288 20.50 2.18 -50.53
N THR A 289 19.44 1.42 -50.87
CA THR A 289 19.40 0.66 -52.13
C THR A 289 19.34 1.56 -53.35
N ILE A 290 18.57 2.65 -53.33
CA ILE A 290 18.48 3.60 -54.45
C ILE A 290 19.81 4.32 -54.63
N ILE A 291 20.44 4.79 -53.55
CA ILE A 291 21.77 5.40 -53.59
C ILE A 291 22.79 4.38 -54.12
N GLY A 292 22.78 3.14 -53.62
CA GLY A 292 23.70 2.09 -54.04
C GLY A 292 23.56 1.73 -55.52
N LEU A 293 22.33 1.51 -55.99
CA LEU A 293 22.04 1.21 -57.40
C LEU A 293 22.45 2.37 -58.30
N THR A 294 22.06 3.59 -57.96
CA THR A 294 22.38 4.76 -58.79
C THR A 294 23.88 5.06 -58.84
N VAL A 295 24.60 4.97 -57.71
CA VAL A 295 26.07 5.09 -57.68
C VAL A 295 26.74 3.97 -58.48
N PHE A 296 26.25 2.73 -58.36
CA PHE A 296 26.74 1.60 -59.14
C PHE A 296 26.60 1.88 -60.65
N PHE A 297 25.41 2.33 -61.09
CA PHE A 297 25.17 2.67 -62.49
C PHE A 297 26.02 3.85 -62.96
N GLN A 298 26.17 4.90 -62.16
CA GLN A 298 27.03 6.04 -62.49
C GLN A 298 28.48 5.61 -62.71
N ARG A 299 29.05 4.80 -61.80
CA ARG A 299 30.42 4.31 -61.90
C ARG A 299 30.59 3.37 -63.09
N PHE A 300 29.61 2.51 -63.32
CA PHE A 300 29.68 1.47 -64.33
C PHE A 300 29.62 2.02 -65.75
N PHE A 301 28.75 2.99 -66.01
CA PHE A 301 28.55 3.52 -67.36
C PHE A 301 29.51 4.66 -67.72
N LYS A 302 30.44 5.05 -66.82
CA LYS A 302 31.34 6.21 -66.97
C LYS A 302 30.61 7.48 -67.43
N LEU A 303 29.30 7.57 -67.17
CA LEU A 303 28.42 8.61 -67.70
C LEU A 303 28.79 10.01 -67.18
N LEU A 304 29.61 10.09 -66.13
CA LEU A 304 29.92 11.31 -65.39
C LEU A 304 31.43 11.48 -65.12
N GLU A 305 32.32 11.09 -66.04
CA GLU A 305 33.76 11.37 -65.89
C GLU A 305 34.08 12.88 -65.77
N HIS A 306 33.12 13.79 -66.04
CA HIS A 306 33.35 15.25 -66.00
C HIS A 306 32.53 16.08 -64.99
N LYS A 307 31.54 15.55 -64.26
CA LYS A 307 30.80 16.32 -63.22
C LYS A 307 30.42 15.45 -62.02
N SER A 308 30.78 15.88 -60.81
CA SER A 308 30.39 15.24 -59.55
C SER A 308 28.91 15.54 -59.23
N PHE A 309 28.03 14.57 -59.44
CA PHE A 309 26.64 14.65 -58.98
C PHE A 309 26.47 13.87 -57.67
N SER A 310 25.94 14.55 -56.65
CA SER A 310 25.70 13.96 -55.33
C SER A 310 24.30 13.37 -55.24
N ILE A 311 24.18 12.07 -55.59
CA ILE A 311 22.87 11.41 -55.67
C ILE A 311 22.17 11.30 -54.31
N TRP A 312 22.95 11.16 -53.23
CA TRP A 312 22.41 11.05 -51.88
C TRP A 312 21.72 12.35 -51.44
N MET A 313 22.27 13.51 -51.84
CA MET A 313 21.65 14.81 -51.58
C MET A 313 20.34 14.97 -52.35
N TYR A 314 20.26 14.48 -53.59
CA TYR A 314 19.01 14.51 -54.36
C TYR A 314 17.93 13.63 -53.72
N VAL A 315 18.29 12.41 -53.31
CA VAL A 315 17.36 11.45 -52.66
C VAL A 315 16.86 12.01 -51.32
N LEU A 316 17.73 12.61 -50.50
CA LEU A 316 17.31 13.24 -49.25
C LEU A 316 16.51 14.52 -49.48
N ALA A 317 16.93 15.40 -50.41
CA ALA A 317 16.19 16.61 -50.72
C ALA A 317 14.75 16.28 -51.15
N SER A 318 14.59 15.33 -52.07
CA SER A 318 13.26 14.87 -52.48
C SER A 318 12.45 14.21 -51.36
N LEU A 319 13.09 13.55 -50.38
CA LEU A 319 12.44 13.04 -49.16
C LEU A 319 11.92 14.16 -48.26
N PHE A 320 12.58 15.30 -48.24
CA PHE A 320 12.16 16.47 -47.48
C PHE A 320 11.28 17.42 -48.31
N GLU A 321 10.74 16.96 -49.44
CA GLU A 321 9.96 17.75 -50.40
C GLU A 321 10.72 18.96 -51.00
N GLU A 322 12.06 18.92 -50.95
CA GLU A 322 12.95 19.94 -51.51
C GLU A 322 13.44 19.55 -52.91
N THR A 323 13.69 20.56 -53.75
CA THR A 323 14.17 20.33 -55.11
C THR A 323 15.69 20.08 -55.12
N GLY A 324 16.11 18.88 -55.48
CA GLY A 324 17.51 18.56 -55.73
C GLY A 324 17.98 18.96 -57.13
N PHE A 325 19.23 19.41 -57.27
CA PHE A 325 19.83 19.69 -58.58
C PHE A 325 20.06 18.39 -59.36
N MET A 326 19.43 18.21 -60.53
CA MET A 326 19.67 17.06 -61.42
C MET A 326 20.42 17.52 -62.69
N PRO A 327 21.57 16.92 -63.05
CA PRO A 327 22.23 17.23 -64.30
C PRO A 327 21.38 16.83 -65.52
N SER A 328 21.30 17.71 -66.52
CA SER A 328 20.51 17.51 -67.75
C SER A 328 20.90 16.28 -68.59
N GLN A 329 22.10 15.73 -68.37
CA GLN A 329 22.54 14.49 -69.01
C GLN A 329 21.84 13.27 -68.40
N MET A 330 21.73 13.21 -67.07
CA MET A 330 21.06 12.10 -66.36
C MET A 330 19.55 12.17 -66.53
N GLU A 331 19.02 13.37 -66.68
CA GLU A 331 17.59 13.58 -66.93
C GLU A 331 17.14 12.94 -68.25
N LYS A 332 18.01 12.77 -69.26
CA LYS A 332 17.63 12.20 -70.56
C LYS A 332 17.56 10.67 -70.56
N ASP A 333 18.18 10.02 -69.58
CA ASP A 333 18.23 8.56 -69.50
C ASP A 333 16.92 8.00 -68.93
N THR A 334 16.27 7.12 -69.68
CA THR A 334 14.97 6.50 -69.34
C THR A 334 14.99 5.82 -67.98
N PHE A 335 16.10 5.16 -67.62
CA PHE A 335 16.25 4.49 -66.33
C PHE A 335 16.27 5.44 -65.13
N PHE A 336 17.00 6.54 -65.22
CA PHE A 336 17.03 7.54 -64.15
C PHE A 336 15.68 8.24 -64.03
N ARG A 337 15.00 8.52 -65.15
CA ARG A 337 13.62 9.03 -65.16
C ARG A 337 12.64 8.11 -64.45
N ILE A 338 12.64 6.82 -64.78
CA ILE A 338 11.71 5.85 -64.17
C ILE A 338 12.06 5.65 -62.69
N SER A 339 13.32 5.38 -62.36
CA SER A 339 13.73 5.05 -60.99
C SER A 339 13.58 6.24 -60.03
N LEU A 340 14.04 7.43 -60.43
CA LEU A 340 13.89 8.63 -59.61
C LEU A 340 12.47 9.18 -59.66
N GLY A 341 11.72 8.97 -60.75
CA GLY A 341 10.30 9.28 -60.82
C GLY A 341 9.47 8.45 -59.83
N ILE A 342 9.72 7.13 -59.75
CA ILE A 342 9.09 6.26 -58.76
C ILE A 342 9.48 6.68 -57.34
N TRP A 343 10.76 6.99 -57.11
CA TRP A 343 11.23 7.49 -55.82
C TRP A 343 10.53 8.81 -55.43
N CYS A 344 10.43 9.79 -56.33
CA CYS A 344 9.76 11.06 -56.05
C CYS A 344 8.27 10.84 -55.74
N LEU A 345 7.59 9.96 -56.48
CA LEU A 345 6.20 9.61 -56.18
C LEU A 345 6.08 8.96 -54.79
N MET A 346 6.95 8.00 -54.48
CA MET A 346 6.97 7.32 -53.19
C MET A 346 7.27 8.30 -52.04
N SER A 347 8.23 9.20 -52.25
CA SER A 347 8.61 10.23 -51.30
C SER A 347 7.40 11.11 -50.94
N VAL A 348 6.72 11.67 -51.94
CA VAL A 348 5.53 12.52 -51.74
C VAL A 348 4.42 11.76 -51.02
N VAL A 349 4.22 10.47 -51.31
CA VAL A 349 3.22 9.65 -50.61
C VAL A 349 3.61 9.43 -49.16
N LEU A 350 4.89 9.18 -48.87
CA LEU A 350 5.40 8.95 -47.52
C LEU A 350 5.39 10.22 -46.67
N THR A 351 5.81 11.36 -47.21
CA THR A 351 5.82 12.65 -46.51
C THR A 351 4.40 13.11 -46.21
N ASN A 352 3.48 13.04 -47.18
CA ASN A 352 2.07 13.36 -46.96
C ASN A 352 1.42 12.39 -45.96
N GLY A 353 1.81 11.11 -46.00
CA GLY A 353 1.41 10.10 -45.02
C GLY A 353 1.83 10.42 -43.61
N TYR A 354 3.13 10.67 -43.44
CA TYR A 354 3.75 11.06 -42.18
C TYR A 354 3.07 12.31 -41.63
N ASN A 355 2.96 13.37 -42.44
CA ASN A 355 2.32 14.63 -42.06
C ASN A 355 0.85 14.42 -41.70
N GLY A 356 0.11 13.60 -42.45
CA GLY A 356 -1.28 13.29 -42.18
C GLY A 356 -1.48 12.56 -40.84
N ILE A 357 -0.69 11.52 -40.57
CA ILE A 357 -0.74 10.80 -39.28
C ILE A 357 -0.29 11.71 -38.15
N MET A 358 0.80 12.46 -38.33
CA MET A 358 1.30 13.41 -37.35
C MET A 358 0.24 14.46 -37.03
N ILE A 359 -0.42 15.08 -38.01
CA ILE A 359 -1.48 16.05 -37.78
C ILE A 359 -2.68 15.38 -37.10
N SER A 360 -3.07 14.17 -37.52
CA SER A 360 -4.16 13.42 -36.90
C SER A 360 -3.88 13.11 -35.44
N GLU A 361 -2.65 12.76 -35.08
CA GLU A 361 -2.23 12.50 -33.70
C GLU A 361 -2.05 13.80 -32.89
N LEU A 362 -1.75 14.94 -33.54
CA LEU A 362 -1.77 16.25 -32.87
C LEU A 362 -3.20 16.67 -32.51
N ASN A 363 -4.16 16.23 -33.32
CA ASN A 363 -5.59 16.51 -33.15
C ASN A 363 -6.33 15.42 -32.35
N SER A 364 -5.73 14.24 -32.13
CA SER A 364 -6.31 13.19 -31.29
C SER A 364 -6.26 13.63 -29.82
N PRO A 365 -7.22 13.20 -28.98
CA PRO A 365 -7.12 13.41 -27.54
C PRO A 365 -5.79 12.83 -27.04
N ARG A 366 -4.89 13.73 -26.61
CA ARG A 366 -3.50 13.38 -26.29
C ARG A 366 -3.47 12.35 -25.17
N ARG A 367 -2.42 11.53 -25.11
CA ARG A 367 -2.16 10.71 -23.93
C ARG A 367 -2.01 11.63 -22.74
N GLU A 368 -2.97 11.53 -21.84
CA GLU A 368 -3.03 12.36 -20.66
C GLU A 368 -2.18 11.68 -19.57
N PHE A 369 -1.28 12.45 -18.96
CA PHE A 369 -0.55 12.01 -17.78
C PHE A 369 -1.44 12.29 -16.57
N HIS A 370 -1.92 11.23 -15.93
CA HIS A 370 -2.60 11.32 -14.65
C HIS A 370 -1.68 10.75 -13.56
N PRO A 371 -1.80 11.21 -12.31
CA PRO A 371 -1.11 10.55 -11.22
C PRO A 371 -1.70 9.14 -11.03
N ASP A 372 -0.83 8.13 -10.95
CA ASP A 372 -1.20 6.73 -10.73
C ASP A 372 -0.76 6.23 -9.33
N SER A 373 0.27 6.84 -8.75
CA SER A 373 0.75 6.54 -7.40
C SER A 373 0.68 7.76 -6.47
N PHE A 374 0.66 7.52 -5.16
CA PHE A 374 0.62 8.57 -4.13
C PHE A 374 1.88 9.45 -4.17
N ASP A 375 3.01 8.87 -4.54
CA ASP A 375 4.29 9.57 -4.71
C ASP A 375 4.23 10.75 -5.70
N GLN A 376 3.32 10.71 -6.68
CA GLN A 376 3.12 11.76 -7.68
C GLN A 376 2.21 12.90 -7.18
N LEU A 377 1.56 12.71 -6.02
CA LEU A 377 0.74 13.73 -5.38
C LEU A 377 1.55 14.63 -4.44
N SER A 378 2.81 14.30 -4.16
CA SER A 378 3.66 15.03 -3.21
C SER A 378 3.88 16.48 -3.63
N CYS A 379 3.59 17.40 -2.71
CA CYS A 379 3.84 18.84 -2.89
C CYS A 379 5.31 19.23 -2.66
N ASN A 380 6.08 18.40 -1.95
CA ASN A 380 7.44 18.74 -1.52
C ASN A 380 8.47 17.68 -1.94
N HIS A 381 9.13 17.92 -3.07
CA HIS A 381 10.19 17.04 -3.59
C HIS A 381 11.36 16.87 -2.59
N ARG A 382 11.67 17.90 -1.79
CA ARG A 382 12.79 17.82 -0.82
C ARG A 382 12.54 16.81 0.29
N PHE A 383 11.29 16.65 0.73
CA PHE A 383 10.97 15.65 1.74
C PHE A 383 11.14 14.22 1.22
N LYS A 384 10.83 14.00 -0.06
CA LYS A 384 11.08 12.70 -0.71
C LYS A 384 12.56 12.36 -0.75
N GLU A 385 13.41 13.35 -1.03
CA GLU A 385 14.86 13.19 -0.94
C GLU A 385 15.29 12.87 0.49
N PHE A 386 14.78 13.59 1.49
CA PHE A 386 15.05 13.31 2.90
C PHE A 386 14.71 11.87 3.29
N LEU A 387 13.52 11.36 2.96
CA LEU A 387 13.13 9.97 3.27
C LEU A 387 14.08 8.95 2.65
N LYS A 388 14.54 9.23 1.43
CA LYS A 388 15.51 8.39 0.74
C LYS A 388 16.83 8.35 1.51
N TYR A 389 17.31 9.50 2.00
CA TYR A 389 18.52 9.60 2.82
C TYR A 389 18.34 9.01 4.22
N SER A 390 17.26 9.29 4.94
CA SER A 390 17.06 8.80 6.31
C SER A 390 16.99 7.26 6.38
N MET A 391 16.47 6.62 5.33
CA MET A 391 16.50 5.14 5.22
C MET A 391 17.90 4.61 4.88
N LEU A 392 18.72 5.40 4.15
CA LEU A 392 20.08 5.02 3.72
C LEU A 392 21.17 5.34 4.76
N ASP A 393 21.02 6.39 5.57
CA ASP A 393 22.01 6.83 6.56
C ASP A 393 22.08 5.92 7.80
N ILE A 394 21.07 5.07 8.04
CA ILE A 394 21.22 3.95 8.98
C ILE A 394 22.31 2.97 8.51
N ALA A 395 22.62 2.95 7.20
CA ALA A 395 23.57 2.01 6.61
C ALA A 395 24.94 2.60 6.25
N PHE A 396 25.09 3.91 5.96
CA PHE A 396 26.39 4.46 5.50
C PHE A 396 26.66 5.88 6.01
N SER A 397 27.48 5.96 7.05
CA SER A 397 28.03 7.21 7.57
C SER A 397 29.25 7.64 6.75
N ASP A 398 29.06 8.47 5.72
CA ASP A 398 30.17 9.25 5.14
C ASP A 398 29.79 10.74 5.00
N LYS A 399 30.72 11.62 5.40
CA LYS A 399 30.43 12.91 6.07
C LYS A 399 30.09 14.12 5.17
N SER A 400 29.88 13.95 3.86
CA SER A 400 30.00 15.08 2.92
C SER A 400 28.71 15.88 2.62
N PRO A 401 27.49 15.30 2.53
CA PRO A 401 26.27 16.08 2.28
C PRO A 401 25.41 16.39 3.53
N VAL A 402 25.91 16.12 4.75
CA VAL A 402 25.10 16.12 5.99
C VAL A 402 24.49 17.48 6.33
N THR A 403 25.20 18.59 6.12
CA THR A 403 24.77 19.91 6.63
C THR A 403 23.55 20.48 5.90
N LYS A 404 23.45 20.28 4.58
CA LYS A 404 22.28 20.74 3.80
C LYS A 404 21.03 19.93 4.14
N ILE A 405 21.20 18.61 4.28
CA ILE A 405 20.12 17.69 4.67
C ILE A 405 19.62 18.06 6.07
N GLU A 406 20.52 18.33 7.03
CA GLU A 406 20.15 18.74 8.38
C GLU A 406 19.33 20.05 8.42
N GLN A 407 19.67 21.03 7.56
CA GLN A 407 18.90 22.27 7.44
C GLN A 407 17.50 22.03 6.85
N ASP A 408 17.39 21.22 5.79
CA ASP A 408 16.10 20.88 5.18
C ASP A 408 15.22 20.06 6.17
N ILE A 409 15.81 19.18 6.97
CA ILE A 409 15.13 18.44 8.06
C ILE A 409 14.58 19.42 9.10
N LYS A 410 15.42 20.35 9.57
CA LYS A 410 15.02 21.32 10.59
C LYS A 410 13.87 22.19 10.10
N LEU A 411 13.92 22.64 8.84
CA LEU A 411 12.84 23.43 8.24
C LEU A 411 11.54 22.62 8.11
N TRP A 412 11.64 21.37 7.65
CA TRP A 412 10.47 20.48 7.56
C TRP A 412 9.87 20.23 8.93
N TYR A 413 10.69 19.92 9.95
CA TYR A 413 10.20 19.66 11.31
C TYR A 413 9.46 20.86 11.90
N ILE A 414 9.93 22.09 11.65
CA ILE A 414 9.24 23.31 12.07
C ILE A 414 7.87 23.44 11.38
N GLN A 415 7.79 23.22 10.07
CA GLN A 415 6.53 23.28 9.32
C GLN A 415 5.56 22.19 9.74
N TYR A 416 6.06 20.96 9.88
CA TYR A 416 5.32 19.81 10.39
C TYR A 416 4.75 20.08 11.78
N TYR A 417 5.57 20.56 12.71
CA TYR A 417 5.14 20.84 14.09
C TYR A 417 4.10 21.96 14.15
N ALA A 418 4.27 23.02 13.33
CA ALA A 418 3.29 24.10 13.23
C ALA A 418 1.92 23.58 12.76
N PHE A 419 1.91 22.78 11.68
CA PHE A 419 0.69 22.18 11.15
C PHE A 419 0.08 21.15 12.11
N TYR A 420 0.92 20.31 12.72
CA TYR A 420 0.51 19.36 13.76
C TYR A 420 -0.22 20.05 14.91
N LYS A 421 0.34 21.12 15.45
CA LYS A 421 -0.26 21.87 16.56
C LYS A 421 -1.60 22.50 16.17
N GLU A 422 -1.73 22.98 14.93
CA GLU A 422 -2.98 23.52 14.40
C GLU A 422 -4.06 22.43 14.30
N ILE A 423 -3.75 21.31 13.64
CA ILE A 423 -4.70 20.19 13.50
C ILE A 423 -5.03 19.55 14.84
N HIS A 424 -4.05 19.39 15.73
CA HIS A 424 -4.26 18.87 17.09
C HIS A 424 -5.19 19.79 17.88
N ARG A 425 -4.99 21.12 17.78
CA ARG A 425 -5.90 22.09 18.39
C ARG A 425 -7.30 21.96 17.82
N LEU A 426 -7.45 21.82 16.50
CA LEU A 426 -8.77 21.62 15.86
C LEU A 426 -9.44 20.34 16.34
N ALA A 427 -8.70 19.22 16.38
CA ALA A 427 -9.18 17.93 16.86
C ALA A 427 -9.62 17.97 18.33
N MET A 428 -8.86 18.66 19.19
CA MET A 428 -9.16 18.76 20.62
C MET A 428 -10.23 19.80 20.98
N SER A 429 -10.38 20.87 20.18
CA SER A 429 -11.21 22.03 20.55
C SER A 429 -12.65 21.97 20.05
N VAL A 430 -12.99 21.03 19.18
CA VAL A 430 -14.28 21.04 18.50
C VAL A 430 -15.12 19.81 18.82
N ARG A 431 -16.07 19.96 19.75
CA ARG A 431 -17.42 19.38 19.55
C ARG A 431 -18.15 20.34 18.62
N MET A 432 -18.80 19.87 17.54
CA MET A 432 -19.47 20.76 16.56
C MET A 432 -20.40 21.81 17.20
N LYS A 433 -20.96 21.55 18.38
CA LYS A 433 -21.85 22.48 19.10
C LYS A 433 -21.14 23.60 19.90
N SER A 434 -19.82 23.59 20.09
CA SER A 434 -19.09 24.64 20.86
C SER A 434 -18.25 25.59 19.99
N VAL A 435 -18.39 25.52 18.67
CA VAL A 435 -17.54 26.20 17.68
C VAL A 435 -17.77 27.71 17.59
N GLU A 436 -18.83 28.25 18.21
CA GLU A 436 -19.18 29.67 18.12
C GLU A 436 -18.04 30.61 18.57
N SER A 437 -17.08 30.13 19.40
CA SER A 437 -15.96 30.93 19.89
C SER A 437 -14.68 30.91 19.02
N LEU A 438 -14.53 29.97 18.07
CA LEU A 438 -13.28 29.84 17.29
C LEU A 438 -13.31 30.72 16.04
N LYS A 439 -12.35 31.66 15.93
CA LYS A 439 -12.12 32.56 14.78
C LYS A 439 -11.33 31.93 13.61
N PHE A 440 -11.05 30.64 13.65
CA PHE A 440 -10.19 30.00 12.66
C PHE A 440 -11.02 29.49 11.47
N ASP A 441 -10.86 30.10 10.30
CA ASP A 441 -11.27 29.52 9.02
C ASP A 441 -10.06 28.77 8.46
N VAL A 442 -10.14 27.45 8.41
CA VAL A 442 -9.01 26.55 8.06
C VAL A 442 -8.69 26.61 6.55
N ASN A 443 -9.53 27.29 5.76
CA ASN A 443 -9.48 27.21 4.31
C ASN A 443 -8.44 28.12 3.63
N ASP A 444 -7.87 29.14 4.31
CA ASP A 444 -7.42 30.34 3.54
C ASP A 444 -5.94 30.76 3.56
N THR A 445 -5.01 30.20 4.36
CA THR A 445 -3.73 30.93 4.52
C THR A 445 -2.46 30.32 3.92
N ASN A 446 -2.40 29.04 3.54
CA ASN A 446 -1.14 28.45 3.06
C ASN A 446 -1.25 27.32 2.01
N VAL A 447 -2.40 27.16 1.35
CA VAL A 447 -2.54 26.15 0.29
C VAL A 447 -1.77 26.59 -0.95
N ASP A 448 -0.88 25.73 -1.43
CA ASP A 448 -0.13 25.95 -2.66
C ASP A 448 -1.00 25.51 -3.86
N ILE A 449 -1.34 26.44 -4.75
CA ILE A 449 -2.16 26.15 -5.95
C ILE A 449 -1.51 25.16 -6.90
N THR A 450 -0.19 24.95 -6.79
CA THR A 450 0.55 23.99 -7.61
C THR A 450 0.39 22.55 -7.11
N CYS A 451 -0.07 22.39 -5.86
CA CYS A 451 -0.17 21.11 -5.18
C CYS A 451 -1.59 20.53 -5.25
N TYR A 452 -1.67 19.21 -5.16
CA TYR A 452 -2.96 18.53 -5.15
C TYR A 452 -3.75 18.86 -3.88
N ARG A 453 -5.03 19.18 -4.06
CA ARG A 453 -6.02 19.20 -2.97
C ARG A 453 -6.39 17.75 -2.66
N ILE A 454 -6.15 17.32 -1.43
CA ILE A 454 -6.31 15.94 -0.96
C ILE A 454 -7.61 15.87 -0.15
N LEU A 455 -8.73 15.74 -0.84
CA LEU A 455 -10.05 15.69 -0.22
C LEU A 455 -10.34 14.28 0.28
N SER A 456 -11.12 14.15 1.35
CA SER A 456 -11.64 12.86 1.81
C SER A 456 -13.03 13.01 2.40
N ALA A 457 -13.76 11.90 2.51
CA ALA A 457 -15.07 11.91 3.13
C ALA A 457 -14.97 12.26 4.63
N PHE A 458 -16.06 12.78 5.19
CA PHE A 458 -16.22 12.92 6.63
C PHE A 458 -16.92 11.66 7.17
N GLU A 459 -16.60 11.20 8.39
CA GLU A 459 -17.30 10.05 8.96
C GLU A 459 -18.77 10.39 9.25
N GLN A 460 -19.68 9.56 8.72
CA GLN A 460 -21.12 9.72 8.94
C GLN A 460 -21.47 9.36 10.39
N GLY A 461 -22.24 10.22 11.06
CA GLY A 461 -22.73 9.98 12.43
C GLY A 461 -21.76 10.36 13.55
N ASN A 462 -20.53 10.76 13.22
CA ASN A 462 -19.56 11.21 14.20
C ASN A 462 -19.56 12.75 14.26
N SER A 463 -20.56 13.33 14.94
CA SER A 463 -20.67 14.79 15.12
C SER A 463 -19.48 15.42 15.86
N GLU A 464 -18.55 14.59 16.35
CA GLU A 464 -17.31 14.98 17.01
C GLU A 464 -16.08 14.91 16.07
N GLN A 465 -16.14 14.21 14.93
CA GLN A 465 -15.04 14.22 13.97
C GLN A 465 -15.12 15.45 13.06
N VAL A 466 -14.16 16.33 13.29
CA VAL A 466 -14.05 17.65 12.67
C VAL A 466 -13.17 17.58 11.44
N LEU A 467 -12.27 16.59 11.41
CA LEU A 467 -11.32 16.40 10.34
C LEU A 467 -11.90 15.45 9.27
N PRO A 468 -11.61 15.70 7.98
CA PRO A 468 -11.77 14.71 6.92
C PRO A 468 -11.06 13.40 7.29
N GLU A 469 -11.63 12.26 6.92
CA GLU A 469 -11.17 10.92 7.32
C GLU A 469 -9.67 10.71 7.09
N PHE A 470 -9.17 11.04 5.89
CA PHE A 470 -7.77 10.84 5.57
C PHE A 470 -6.85 11.78 6.37
N LEU A 471 -7.30 13.02 6.64
CA LEU A 471 -6.56 13.93 7.51
C LEU A 471 -6.53 13.43 8.97
N SER A 472 -7.62 12.83 9.46
CA SER A 472 -7.66 12.18 10.77
C SER A 472 -6.65 11.04 10.88
N VAL A 473 -6.55 10.21 9.84
CA VAL A 473 -5.56 9.12 9.75
C VAL A 473 -4.13 9.67 9.82
N LEU A 474 -3.82 10.68 9.00
CA LEU A 474 -2.51 11.32 9.01
C LEU A 474 -2.21 11.99 10.35
N HIS A 475 -3.22 12.61 10.99
CA HIS A 475 -3.08 13.20 12.31
C HIS A 475 -2.80 12.15 13.39
N ASN A 476 -3.49 11.01 13.36
CA ASN A 476 -3.24 9.90 14.29
C ASN A 476 -1.84 9.31 14.10
N MET A 477 -1.35 9.25 12.86
CA MET A 477 0.05 8.88 12.56
C MET A 477 1.03 9.92 13.06
N ALA A 478 0.68 11.21 12.96
CA ALA A 478 1.47 12.31 13.51
C ALA A 478 1.60 12.22 15.04
N ASN A 479 0.49 11.92 15.74
CA ASN A 479 0.48 11.66 17.19
C ASN A 479 1.37 10.46 17.54
N LEU A 480 1.27 9.37 16.77
CA LEU A 480 2.12 8.18 16.95
C LEU A 480 3.60 8.46 16.75
N LEU A 481 3.96 9.26 15.75
CA LEU A 481 5.35 9.66 15.50
C LEU A 481 5.90 10.59 16.59
N TRP A 482 5.03 11.35 17.25
CA TRP A 482 5.40 12.15 18.39
C TRP A 482 5.76 11.28 19.60
N ASP A 483 5.01 10.19 19.81
CA ASP A 483 5.21 9.28 20.95
C ASP A 483 6.25 8.19 20.69
N ALA A 484 6.48 7.80 19.43
CA ALA A 484 7.35 6.69 19.07
C ALA A 484 8.67 7.15 18.45
N ASP A 485 9.77 6.91 19.16
CA ASP A 485 11.12 7.04 18.62
C ASP A 485 11.31 6.11 17.39
N ASN A 486 11.37 6.71 16.20
CA ASN A 486 12.09 6.23 15.01
C ASN A 486 11.53 5.03 14.21
N ASN A 487 10.23 4.94 13.90
CA ASN A 487 9.80 4.00 12.84
C ASN A 487 9.70 4.70 11.46
N PRO A 488 10.67 4.47 10.54
CA PRO A 488 10.76 5.17 9.26
C PRO A 488 9.62 4.84 8.30
N HIS A 489 8.90 3.73 8.49
CA HIS A 489 7.75 3.39 7.64
C HIS A 489 6.61 4.40 7.79
N PHE A 490 6.41 4.98 8.98
CA PHE A 490 5.37 6.00 9.17
C PHE A 490 5.74 7.32 8.47
N LEU A 491 7.03 7.64 8.39
CA LEU A 491 7.49 8.87 7.75
C LEU A 491 7.16 8.91 6.25
N LYS A 492 7.05 7.74 5.57
CA LYS A 492 6.74 7.69 4.14
C LYS A 492 5.46 8.46 3.82
N ASP A 493 4.40 8.29 4.59
CA ASP A 493 3.09 8.90 4.27
C ASP A 493 2.90 10.28 4.91
N MET A 494 3.80 10.69 5.82
CA MET A 494 3.74 12.02 6.46
C MET A 494 4.01 13.18 5.52
N HIS A 495 4.52 12.93 4.31
CA HIS A 495 4.68 14.00 3.33
C HIS A 495 3.35 14.61 2.87
N PHE A 496 2.26 13.84 2.97
CA PHE A 496 0.91 14.36 2.76
C PHE A 496 0.45 15.26 3.90
N TYR A 497 0.97 15.07 5.11
CA TYR A 497 0.61 15.85 6.30
C TYR A 497 1.33 17.22 6.32
N SER A 498 0.94 18.06 5.37
CA SER A 498 1.49 19.40 5.17
C SER A 498 0.37 20.41 4.97
N SER A 499 0.54 21.62 5.52
CA SER A 499 -0.36 22.75 5.29
C SER A 499 -0.43 23.23 3.84
N LYS A 500 0.50 22.80 2.99
CA LYS A 500 0.47 23.12 1.55
C LYS A 500 -0.64 22.38 0.80
N HIS A 501 -1.06 21.23 1.30
CA HIS A 501 -2.20 20.49 0.77
C HIS A 501 -3.51 21.05 1.36
N ALA A 502 -4.54 21.20 0.53
CA ALA A 502 -5.88 21.45 1.04
C ALA A 502 -6.58 20.13 1.34
N PHE A 503 -7.16 20.01 2.54
CA PHE A 503 -7.94 18.84 2.96
C PHE A 503 -9.45 19.06 2.93
N TYR A 504 -9.87 20.31 2.71
CA TYR A 504 -11.27 20.73 2.73
C TYR A 504 -11.68 21.24 1.35
N PRO A 505 -12.94 21.04 0.92
CA PRO A 505 -13.38 21.57 -0.35
C PRO A 505 -13.46 23.10 -0.32
N ILE A 506 -13.34 23.74 -1.49
CA ILE A 506 -13.44 25.19 -1.62
C ILE A 506 -14.81 25.66 -1.11
N GLY A 507 -14.81 26.65 -0.21
CA GLY A 507 -16.03 27.19 0.41
C GLY A 507 -16.50 26.44 1.67
N PHE A 508 -15.82 25.37 2.08
CA PHE A 508 -16.04 24.76 3.39
C PHE A 508 -15.71 25.75 4.51
N ARG A 509 -16.62 25.85 5.50
CA ARG A 509 -16.44 26.65 6.73
C ARG A 509 -17.07 25.95 7.91
N TYR A 510 -16.32 25.78 8.99
CA TYR A 510 -16.83 25.17 10.24
C TYR A 510 -17.98 25.95 10.88
N ARG A 511 -18.08 27.26 10.62
CA ARG A 511 -19.12 28.13 11.17
C ARG A 511 -20.46 28.02 10.44
N ASN A 512 -20.52 27.27 9.34
CA ASN A 512 -21.76 27.13 8.59
C ASN A 512 -22.72 26.17 9.33
N GLN A 513 -23.79 26.70 9.93
CA GLN A 513 -24.78 25.91 10.66
C GLN A 513 -25.52 24.90 9.75
N ASN A 514 -25.54 25.13 8.43
CA ASN A 514 -26.20 24.26 7.46
C ASN A 514 -25.27 23.19 6.87
N LEU A 515 -24.12 22.95 7.50
CA LEU A 515 -23.12 22.00 7.01
C LEU A 515 -23.52 20.56 7.36
N THR A 516 -24.36 19.96 6.51
CA THR A 516 -24.68 18.53 6.61
C THR A 516 -23.65 17.68 5.85
N TYR A 517 -23.55 16.39 6.18
CA TYR A 517 -22.69 15.45 5.45
C TYR A 517 -22.97 15.45 3.94
N SER A 518 -24.26 15.51 3.54
CA SER A 518 -24.66 15.57 2.13
C SER A 518 -24.18 16.85 1.43
N VAL A 519 -24.20 18.00 2.12
CA VAL A 519 -23.69 19.26 1.58
C VAL A 519 -22.18 19.20 1.37
N VAL A 520 -21.41 18.70 2.35
CA VAL A 520 -19.95 18.59 2.22
C VAL A 520 -19.57 17.60 1.12
N ARG A 521 -20.25 16.45 1.05
CA ARG A 521 -20.05 15.46 -0.01
C ARG A 521 -20.34 16.05 -1.39
N ALA A 522 -21.38 16.87 -1.52
CA ALA A 522 -21.69 17.58 -2.76
C ALA A 522 -20.63 18.63 -3.14
N LEU A 523 -20.04 19.32 -2.15
CA LEU A 523 -18.91 20.24 -2.39
C LEU A 523 -17.66 19.49 -2.88
N ILE A 524 -17.33 18.35 -2.27
CA ILE A 524 -16.23 17.48 -2.70
C ILE A 524 -16.46 17.01 -4.14
N GLU A 525 -17.65 16.50 -4.44
CA GLU A 525 -18.02 16.04 -5.78
C GLU A 525 -17.88 17.15 -6.83
N ARG A 526 -18.40 18.35 -6.53
CA ARG A 526 -18.25 19.54 -7.40
C ARG A 526 -16.80 19.88 -7.69
N GLU A 527 -15.90 19.66 -6.75
CA GLU A 527 -14.49 19.97 -6.92
C GLU A 527 -13.76 18.90 -7.74
N ILE A 528 -14.07 17.62 -7.49
CA ILE A 528 -13.51 16.50 -8.26
C ILE A 528 -13.93 16.61 -9.73
N VAL A 529 -15.21 16.86 -10.01
CA VAL A 529 -15.78 16.96 -11.37
C VAL A 529 -15.18 18.13 -12.19
N LYS A 530 -14.52 19.11 -11.54
CA LYS A 530 -13.81 20.19 -12.26
C LYS A 530 -12.49 19.74 -12.89
N CYS A 531 -11.97 18.55 -12.54
CA CYS A 531 -10.69 18.01 -13.01
C CYS A 531 -9.47 18.95 -12.81
N ALA A 532 -9.56 19.84 -11.83
CA ALA A 532 -8.42 20.57 -11.29
C ALA A 532 -7.47 19.60 -10.55
N LYS A 533 -6.34 20.09 -10.04
CA LYS A 533 -5.41 19.31 -9.19
C LYS A 533 -6.06 18.94 -7.85
N THR A 534 -7.02 18.04 -7.90
CA THR A 534 -7.83 17.56 -6.77
C THR A 534 -7.91 16.05 -6.85
N VAL A 535 -7.67 15.40 -5.73
CA VAL A 535 -7.84 13.97 -5.56
C VAL A 535 -8.82 13.70 -4.42
N LEU A 536 -9.67 12.70 -4.60
CA LEU A 536 -10.48 12.13 -3.55
C LEU A 536 -9.75 10.93 -2.97
N VAL A 537 -9.28 11.04 -1.73
CA VAL A 537 -8.67 9.94 -0.99
C VAL A 537 -9.72 9.30 -0.09
N GLY A 538 -9.72 7.98 -0.06
CA GLY A 538 -10.61 7.21 0.78
C GLY A 538 -10.19 5.74 0.79
N LYS A 539 -10.90 4.95 1.58
CA LYS A 539 -10.71 3.50 1.60
C LYS A 539 -10.89 2.89 0.20
N SER A 540 -10.09 1.90 -0.15
CA SER A 540 -10.10 1.24 -1.47
C SER A 540 -11.49 0.75 -1.90
N SER A 541 -12.26 0.22 -0.95
CA SER A 541 -13.64 -0.23 -1.17
C SER A 541 -14.58 0.94 -1.51
N GLU A 542 -14.47 2.05 -0.79
CA GLU A 542 -15.28 3.25 -0.96
C GLU A 542 -14.92 3.99 -2.24
N ILE A 543 -13.63 4.13 -2.55
CA ILE A 543 -13.15 4.73 -3.80
C ILE A 543 -13.64 3.95 -5.03
N SER A 544 -13.75 2.63 -4.94
CA SER A 544 -14.29 1.83 -6.05
C SER A 544 -15.76 2.14 -6.32
N LEU A 545 -16.55 2.39 -5.28
CA LEU A 545 -17.94 2.79 -5.45
C LEU A 545 -18.10 4.25 -5.88
N GLU A 546 -17.25 5.14 -5.38
CA GLU A 546 -17.22 6.53 -5.82
C GLU A 546 -16.82 6.61 -7.30
N TYR A 547 -15.86 5.80 -7.75
CA TYR A 547 -15.50 5.66 -9.15
C TYR A 547 -16.71 5.24 -9.99
N GLU A 548 -17.38 4.14 -9.63
CA GLU A 548 -18.56 3.66 -10.37
C GLU A 548 -19.67 4.70 -10.42
N PHE A 549 -19.95 5.36 -9.29
CA PHE A 549 -20.94 6.44 -9.21
C PHE A 549 -20.56 7.62 -10.12
N LEU A 550 -19.33 8.11 -10.06
CA LEU A 550 -18.89 9.27 -10.82
C LEU A 550 -18.81 8.95 -12.32
N SER A 551 -18.24 7.81 -12.71
CA SER A 551 -18.19 7.38 -14.12
C SER A 551 -19.56 7.17 -14.74
N ARG A 552 -20.55 6.72 -13.95
CA ARG A 552 -21.93 6.55 -14.42
C ARG A 552 -22.67 7.89 -14.59
N ASN A 553 -22.46 8.84 -13.69
CA ASN A 553 -23.20 10.11 -13.70
C ASN A 553 -22.51 11.21 -14.52
N TYR A 554 -21.21 11.06 -14.80
CA TYR A 554 -20.41 12.03 -15.55
C TYR A 554 -19.65 11.34 -16.71
N PRO A 555 -20.36 10.83 -17.73
CA PRO A 555 -19.76 10.00 -18.79
C PRO A 555 -18.72 10.74 -19.63
N ASP A 556 -18.81 12.07 -19.73
CA ASP A 556 -17.88 12.92 -20.46
C ASP A 556 -16.55 13.15 -19.71
N ILE A 557 -16.46 12.71 -18.45
CA ILE A 557 -15.28 12.89 -17.62
C ILE A 557 -14.62 11.54 -17.40
N LYS A 558 -13.36 11.45 -17.80
CA LYS A 558 -12.54 10.27 -17.53
C LYS A 558 -11.95 10.36 -16.12
N PHE A 559 -12.41 9.48 -15.24
CA PHE A 559 -11.84 9.34 -13.91
C PHE A 559 -10.74 8.27 -13.91
N PHE A 560 -9.73 8.49 -13.10
CA PHE A 560 -8.56 7.64 -12.89
C PHE A 560 -8.49 7.28 -11.40
N LYS A 561 -8.29 5.99 -11.14
CA LYS A 561 -8.11 5.44 -9.80
C LYS A 561 -6.64 5.05 -9.62
N SER A 562 -6.06 5.35 -8.46
CA SER A 562 -4.67 4.97 -8.17
C SER A 562 -4.47 3.46 -8.22
N SER A 563 -3.38 3.01 -8.85
CA SER A 563 -2.99 1.60 -8.90
C SER A 563 -2.55 1.08 -7.53
N GLU A 564 -1.96 1.96 -6.71
CA GLU A 564 -1.48 1.64 -5.37
C GLU A 564 -2.44 2.10 -4.28
N ALA A 565 -2.45 1.36 -3.16
CA ALA A 565 -3.09 1.74 -1.91
C ALA A 565 -2.01 1.94 -0.83
N ILE A 566 -2.08 3.04 -0.09
CA ILE A 566 -1.21 3.30 1.07
C ILE A 566 -1.90 2.87 2.36
N GLN A 567 -1.13 2.68 3.42
CA GLN A 567 -1.66 2.32 4.74
C GLN A 567 -2.58 1.09 4.71
N ASN A 568 -2.20 0.07 3.92
CA ASN A 568 -2.89 -1.22 3.89
C ASN A 568 -2.88 -1.82 5.31
N TYR A 569 -4.03 -1.78 5.96
CA TYR A 569 -4.20 -2.23 7.33
C TYR A 569 -5.32 -3.30 7.36
N PRO A 570 -5.19 -4.36 8.17
CA PRO A 570 -6.28 -5.29 8.36
C PRO A 570 -7.52 -4.56 8.87
N SER A 571 -8.69 -4.92 8.35
CA SER A 571 -9.98 -4.46 8.87
C SER A 571 -10.78 -5.63 9.43
N GLY A 572 -11.68 -5.35 10.37
CA GLY A 572 -12.58 -6.34 10.93
C GLY A 572 -13.01 -6.02 12.36
N VAL A 573 -13.16 -7.06 13.19
CA VAL A 573 -13.60 -6.96 14.59
C VAL A 573 -12.43 -7.27 15.52
N SER A 574 -12.19 -6.40 16.51
CA SER A 574 -11.16 -6.62 17.52
C SER A 574 -11.79 -6.99 18.85
N PHE A 575 -11.16 -7.91 19.55
CA PHE A 575 -11.60 -8.40 20.86
C PHE A 575 -10.47 -8.23 21.85
N GLN A 576 -10.73 -7.53 22.94
CA GLN A 576 -9.79 -7.44 24.05
C GLN A 576 -10.11 -8.54 25.07
N TYR A 577 -9.05 -9.24 25.46
CA TYR A 577 -9.07 -10.36 26.40
C TYR A 577 -9.94 -11.52 25.90
N ALA A 578 -9.75 -11.85 24.64
CA ALA A 578 -10.51 -12.83 23.89
C ALA A 578 -10.28 -14.29 24.28
N TRP A 579 -9.31 -14.56 25.17
CA TRP A 579 -8.89 -15.91 25.46
C TRP A 579 -10.03 -16.87 25.83
N LYS A 580 -10.07 -18.00 25.11
CA LYS A 580 -11.06 -19.09 25.21
C LYS A 580 -12.54 -18.71 25.10
N SER A 581 -12.86 -17.44 24.89
CA SER A 581 -14.22 -16.92 24.75
C SER A 581 -15.04 -17.70 23.73
N ARG A 582 -16.27 -18.02 24.10
CA ARG A 582 -17.24 -18.63 23.19
C ARG A 582 -17.73 -17.60 22.15
N VAL A 583 -17.79 -16.32 22.52
CA VAL A 583 -18.09 -15.21 21.59
C VAL A 583 -17.09 -15.21 20.45
N VAL A 584 -15.79 -15.14 20.77
CA VAL A 584 -14.72 -15.01 19.77
C VAL A 584 -14.69 -16.21 18.83
N LYS A 585 -14.85 -17.43 19.37
CA LYS A 585 -14.97 -18.65 18.55
C LYS A 585 -16.18 -18.61 17.60
N THR A 586 -17.30 -18.07 18.07
CA THR A 586 -18.53 -17.95 17.26
C THR A 586 -18.35 -16.90 16.18
N PHE A 587 -17.81 -15.73 16.50
CA PHE A 587 -17.46 -14.70 15.50
C PHE A 587 -16.46 -15.21 14.47
N LYS A 588 -15.47 -16.00 14.89
CA LYS A 588 -14.53 -16.63 13.98
C LYS A 588 -15.24 -17.53 12.97
N ARG A 589 -16.15 -18.40 13.42
CA ARG A 589 -16.96 -19.25 12.53
C ARG A 589 -17.83 -18.44 11.57
N VAL A 590 -18.42 -17.34 12.03
CA VAL A 590 -19.23 -16.43 11.20
C VAL A 590 -18.37 -15.74 10.13
N ALA A 591 -17.20 -15.24 10.52
CA ALA A 591 -16.26 -14.59 9.62
C ALA A 591 -15.73 -15.60 8.58
N GLU A 592 -15.36 -16.81 9.01
CA GLU A 592 -14.95 -17.92 8.13
C GLU A 592 -16.06 -18.34 7.16
N ALA A 593 -17.33 -18.22 7.56
CA ALA A 593 -18.48 -18.46 6.69
C ALA A 593 -18.75 -17.31 5.68
N GLY A 594 -17.99 -16.21 5.74
CA GLY A 594 -18.14 -15.05 4.84
C GLY A 594 -19.33 -14.14 5.14
N ILE A 595 -20.09 -14.39 6.21
CA ILE A 595 -21.29 -13.61 6.57
C ILE A 595 -20.90 -12.17 6.91
N LEU A 596 -19.82 -11.99 7.68
CA LEU A 596 -19.37 -10.66 8.10
C LEU A 596 -18.91 -9.82 6.90
N THR A 597 -18.11 -10.41 6.00
CA THR A 597 -17.69 -9.76 4.74
C THR A 597 -18.87 -9.44 3.83
N TYR A 598 -19.89 -10.30 3.77
CA TYR A 598 -21.11 -10.04 3.00
C TYR A 598 -21.88 -8.83 3.55
N VAL A 599 -22.05 -8.75 4.88
CA VAL A 599 -22.71 -7.60 5.54
C VAL A 599 -21.94 -6.31 5.26
N GLU A 600 -20.61 -6.32 5.38
CA GLU A 600 -19.76 -5.17 5.06
C GLU A 600 -19.90 -4.74 3.59
N LYS A 601 -19.89 -5.68 2.63
CA LYS A 601 -20.02 -5.38 1.20
C LYS A 601 -21.39 -4.83 0.84
N GLN A 602 -22.46 -5.43 1.36
CA GLN A 602 -23.83 -4.99 1.12
C GLN A 602 -24.01 -3.55 1.61
N ASP A 603 -23.50 -3.26 2.79
CA ASP A 603 -23.56 -1.93 3.37
C ASP A 603 -22.78 -0.89 2.55
N ILE A 604 -21.56 -1.22 2.10
CA ILE A 604 -20.77 -0.34 1.24
C ILE A 604 -21.57 -0.05 -0.04
N SER A 605 -22.14 -1.07 -0.69
CA SER A 605 -22.95 -0.90 -1.92
C SER A 605 -24.17 0.02 -1.75
N ASN A 606 -24.74 0.08 -0.55
CA ASN A 606 -25.90 0.93 -0.27
C ASN A 606 -25.56 2.43 -0.17
N LYS A 607 -24.28 2.84 -0.03
CA LYS A 607 -23.86 4.25 0.13
C LYS A 607 -24.29 5.17 -1.02
N ASN A 608 -24.40 4.62 -2.23
CA ASN A 608 -24.63 5.38 -3.47
C ASN A 608 -26.00 5.14 -4.10
N LEU A 609 -26.82 4.21 -3.59
CA LEU A 609 -28.09 3.83 -4.23
C LEU A 609 -29.08 4.98 -4.39
N ASN A 610 -29.15 5.88 -3.40
CA ASN A 610 -30.10 7.01 -3.39
C ASN A 610 -29.41 8.37 -3.54
N ARG A 611 -28.15 8.40 -3.96
CA ARG A 611 -27.39 9.65 -4.11
C ARG A 611 -27.71 10.29 -5.46
N THR A 612 -28.07 11.57 -5.44
CA THR A 612 -28.19 12.40 -6.64
C THR A 612 -26.84 13.07 -6.95
N PRO A 613 -26.46 13.23 -8.23
CA PRO A 613 -25.23 13.94 -8.60
C PRO A 613 -25.29 15.40 -8.15
N ALA A 614 -24.17 15.92 -7.67
CA ALA A 614 -24.05 17.29 -7.14
C ALA A 614 -23.95 18.36 -8.25
N VAL A 615 -23.60 17.95 -9.46
CA VAL A 615 -23.51 18.78 -10.66
C VAL A 615 -24.37 18.14 -11.74
N VAL A 616 -25.23 18.93 -12.37
CA VAL A 616 -25.91 18.52 -13.60
C VAL A 616 -25.04 19.03 -14.74
N ILE A 617 -24.29 18.14 -15.38
CA ILE A 617 -23.57 18.50 -16.61
C ILE A 617 -24.60 18.49 -17.74
N GLU A 618 -24.79 19.63 -18.40
CA GLU A 618 -25.52 19.66 -19.68
C GLU A 618 -24.75 18.76 -20.66
N SER A 619 -25.30 17.60 -20.96
CA SER A 619 -24.69 16.63 -21.87
C SER A 619 -24.37 17.34 -23.17
N ARG A 620 -23.08 17.47 -23.50
CA ARG A 620 -22.70 18.00 -24.80
C ARG A 620 -23.09 16.96 -25.84
N VAL A 621 -23.83 17.40 -26.85
CA VAL A 621 -24.33 16.56 -27.94
C VAL A 621 -23.22 15.63 -28.42
N ASP A 622 -23.46 14.31 -28.29
CA ASP A 622 -22.54 13.22 -28.57
C ASP A 622 -21.95 13.30 -30.00
N LEU A 623 -20.85 14.02 -30.16
CA LEU A 623 -19.95 13.80 -31.29
C LEU A 623 -19.12 12.57 -30.95
N LYS A 624 -19.72 11.38 -31.09
CA LYS A 624 -18.96 10.13 -31.11
C LYS A 624 -17.92 10.26 -32.22
N PRO A 625 -16.61 10.32 -31.91
CA PRO A 625 -15.60 10.30 -32.94
C PRO A 625 -15.71 8.94 -33.62
N ALA A 626 -16.21 8.91 -34.85
CA ALA A 626 -16.16 7.71 -35.66
C ALA A 626 -14.69 7.31 -35.75
N ASN A 627 -14.37 6.10 -35.29
CA ASN A 627 -13.02 5.55 -35.29
C ASN A 627 -12.32 5.90 -36.60
N ILE A 628 -11.39 6.85 -36.55
CA ILE A 628 -10.55 7.22 -37.67
C ILE A 628 -9.77 5.94 -37.99
N ALA A 629 -10.07 5.38 -39.15
CA ALA A 629 -9.60 4.08 -39.61
C ALA A 629 -8.11 3.93 -39.31
N THR A 630 -7.77 2.98 -38.45
CA THR A 630 -6.40 2.60 -38.18
C THR A 630 -5.81 2.09 -39.50
N LEU A 631 -5.03 2.94 -40.17
CA LEU A 631 -4.41 2.70 -41.49
C LEU A 631 -3.26 1.67 -41.43
N ARG A 632 -3.35 0.71 -40.50
CA ARG A 632 -2.30 -0.21 -40.08
C ARG A 632 -1.88 -1.20 -41.18
N GLY A 633 -2.65 -1.31 -42.25
CA GLY A 633 -2.35 -2.19 -43.39
C GLY A 633 -1.99 -1.50 -44.71
N ALA A 634 -2.17 -0.18 -44.84
CA ALA A 634 -2.07 0.49 -46.14
C ALA A 634 -0.64 0.90 -46.54
N TRP A 635 0.25 1.14 -45.57
CA TRP A 635 1.62 1.59 -45.82
C TRP A 635 2.54 0.52 -46.40
N PRO A 636 2.54 -0.75 -45.92
CA PRO A 636 3.34 -1.82 -46.53
C PRO A 636 3.03 -2.03 -48.02
N SER A 637 1.76 -1.85 -48.43
CA SER A 637 1.35 -1.92 -49.83
C SER A 637 2.04 -0.88 -50.73
N VAL A 638 2.33 0.33 -50.23
CA VAL A 638 3.05 1.36 -51.00
C VAL A 638 4.49 0.91 -51.27
N PHE A 639 5.17 0.33 -50.27
CA PHE A 639 6.52 -0.20 -50.44
C PHE A 639 6.57 -1.44 -51.35
N ILE A 640 5.56 -2.31 -51.28
CA ILE A 640 5.43 -3.46 -52.18
C ILE A 640 5.24 -2.99 -53.62
N LEU A 641 4.37 -2.00 -53.86
CA LEU A 641 4.14 -1.43 -55.20
C LEU A 641 5.39 -0.72 -55.74
N ALA A 642 6.05 0.09 -54.92
CA ALA A 642 7.28 0.78 -55.32
C ALA A 642 8.42 -0.22 -55.61
N GLY A 643 8.60 -1.22 -54.74
CA GLY A 643 9.57 -2.29 -54.95
C GLY A 643 9.27 -3.11 -56.21
N GLY A 644 8.00 -3.38 -56.50
CA GLY A 644 7.56 -4.01 -57.73
C GLY A 644 7.89 -3.19 -58.98
N LEU A 645 7.62 -1.88 -58.96
CA LEU A 645 7.91 -0.98 -60.08
C LEU A 645 9.42 -0.81 -60.33
N ILE A 646 10.23 -0.74 -59.27
CA ILE A 646 11.70 -0.73 -59.38
C ILE A 646 12.20 -2.07 -59.93
N SER A 647 11.60 -3.18 -59.50
CA SER A 647 11.95 -4.52 -60.02
C SER A 647 11.67 -4.64 -61.52
N VAL A 648 10.61 -4.00 -62.03
CA VAL A 648 10.28 -3.95 -63.47
C VAL A 648 11.21 -3.00 -64.25
N SER A 649 11.72 -1.93 -63.62
CA SER A 649 12.64 -0.99 -64.30
C SER A 649 14.00 -1.62 -64.61
N ILE A 650 14.44 -2.61 -63.81
CA ILE A 650 15.71 -3.33 -64.01
C ILE A 650 15.74 -4.10 -65.35
N PRO A 651 14.76 -4.96 -65.69
CA PRO A 651 14.67 -5.59 -67.01
C PRO A 651 14.57 -4.61 -68.17
N VAL A 652 13.77 -3.55 -68.04
CA VAL A 652 13.64 -2.52 -69.09
C VAL A 652 14.99 -1.88 -69.37
N PHE A 653 15.74 -1.58 -68.31
CA PHE A 653 17.10 -1.06 -68.42
C PHE A 653 18.07 -2.03 -69.09
N ILE A 654 18.01 -3.31 -68.72
CA ILE A 654 18.85 -4.36 -69.34
C ILE A 654 18.55 -4.46 -70.83
N LEU A 655 17.29 -4.37 -71.24
CA LEU A 655 16.87 -4.41 -72.64
C LEU A 655 17.33 -3.18 -73.42
N GLU A 656 17.15 -1.99 -72.87
CA GLU A 656 17.55 -0.71 -73.49
C GLU A 656 19.07 -0.64 -73.66
N ASN A 657 19.82 -1.10 -72.65
CA ASN A 657 21.27 -1.10 -72.65
C ASN A 657 21.90 -2.43 -73.07
N ARG A 658 21.14 -3.33 -73.72
CA ARG A 658 21.58 -4.72 -74.02
C ARG A 658 22.93 -4.81 -74.73
N ARG A 659 23.28 -3.85 -75.57
CA ARG A 659 24.58 -3.81 -76.27
C ARG A 659 25.74 -3.55 -75.30
N ARG A 660 25.57 -2.59 -74.38
CA ARG A 660 26.58 -2.23 -73.37
C ARG A 660 26.64 -3.27 -72.25
N VAL A 661 25.48 -3.72 -71.78
CA VAL A 661 25.37 -4.80 -70.78
C VAL A 661 25.93 -6.09 -71.34
N GLY A 662 25.62 -6.44 -72.59
CA GLY A 662 26.20 -7.60 -73.27
C GLY A 662 27.71 -7.52 -73.40
N ALA A 663 28.26 -6.38 -73.82
CA ALA A 663 29.71 -6.15 -73.87
C ALA A 663 30.35 -6.31 -72.49
N PHE A 664 29.72 -5.76 -71.45
CA PHE A 664 30.21 -5.92 -70.09
C PHE A 664 30.11 -7.35 -69.59
N ILE A 665 29.01 -8.06 -69.82
CA ILE A 665 28.87 -9.48 -69.43
C ILE A 665 29.96 -10.28 -70.10
N VAL A 666 30.28 -10.00 -71.37
CA VAL A 666 31.40 -10.61 -72.09
C VAL A 666 32.75 -10.24 -71.48
N ASP A 667 32.99 -8.99 -71.09
CA ASP A 667 34.24 -8.56 -70.45
C ASP A 667 34.39 -9.12 -69.04
N MET A 668 33.31 -9.21 -68.27
CA MET A 668 33.26 -9.83 -66.96
C MET A 668 33.46 -11.34 -67.08
N TRP A 669 32.82 -11.99 -68.06
CA TRP A 669 33.07 -13.40 -68.38
C TRP A 669 34.52 -13.62 -68.82
N ARG A 670 35.09 -12.74 -69.66
CA ARG A 670 36.50 -12.78 -70.05
C ARG A 670 37.42 -12.58 -68.86
N SER A 671 37.11 -11.67 -67.94
CA SER A 671 37.87 -11.43 -66.71
C SER A 671 37.78 -12.61 -65.75
N LEU A 672 36.59 -13.20 -65.57
CA LEU A 672 36.38 -14.39 -64.75
C LEU A 672 37.03 -15.63 -65.37
N LEU A 673 36.92 -15.82 -66.68
CA LEU A 673 37.60 -16.89 -67.43
C LEU A 673 39.11 -16.68 -67.41
N TRP A 674 39.61 -15.45 -67.51
CA TRP A 674 41.03 -15.12 -67.36
C TRP A 674 41.50 -15.39 -65.93
N SER A 675 40.71 -15.03 -64.92
CA SER A 675 41.00 -15.32 -63.52
C SER A 675 41.06 -16.83 -63.28
N ARG A 676 40.09 -17.59 -63.80
CA ARG A 676 40.09 -19.06 -63.77
C ARG A 676 41.26 -19.66 -64.56
N TYR A 677 41.59 -19.15 -65.75
CA TYR A 677 42.74 -19.56 -66.55
C TYR A 677 44.06 -19.30 -65.84
N LYS A 678 44.23 -18.12 -65.23
CA LYS A 678 45.41 -17.76 -64.41
C LYS A 678 45.52 -18.66 -63.18
N THR A 679 44.39 -19.04 -62.59
CA THR A 679 44.36 -19.95 -61.44
C THR A 679 44.71 -21.39 -61.87
N SER A 680 44.21 -21.84 -63.01
CA SER A 680 44.56 -23.13 -63.63
C SER A 680 46.02 -23.20 -64.07
N ASN A 681 46.58 -22.13 -64.67
CA ASN A 681 47.99 -22.06 -65.03
C ASN A 681 48.89 -22.06 -63.80
N ARG A 682 48.49 -21.39 -62.71
CA ARG A 682 49.22 -21.48 -61.43
C ARG A 682 49.21 -22.90 -60.87
N LEU A 683 48.11 -23.63 -61.02
CA LEU A 683 48.02 -25.04 -60.61
C LEU A 683 48.85 -25.97 -61.51
N ALA A 684 48.85 -25.76 -62.82
CA ALA A 684 49.67 -26.52 -63.77
C ALA A 684 51.17 -26.27 -63.58
N VAL A 685 51.59 -25.02 -63.38
CA VAL A 685 52.99 -24.68 -63.06
C VAL A 685 53.43 -25.33 -61.74
N ARG A 686 52.56 -25.33 -60.72
CA ARG A 686 52.83 -26.04 -59.46
C ARG A 686 52.96 -27.55 -59.65
N ALA A 687 52.15 -28.16 -60.51
CA ALA A 687 52.25 -29.58 -60.83
C ALA A 687 53.54 -29.93 -61.58
N VAL A 688 53.94 -29.12 -62.57
CA VAL A 688 55.20 -29.31 -63.32
C VAL A 688 56.43 -29.14 -62.42
N VAL A 689 56.43 -28.14 -61.53
CA VAL A 689 57.51 -27.97 -60.54
C VAL A 689 57.55 -29.16 -59.57
N ALA A 690 56.40 -29.67 -59.12
CA ALA A 690 56.35 -30.85 -58.25
C ALA A 690 56.91 -32.11 -58.94
N ILE A 691 56.60 -32.32 -60.23
CA ILE A 691 57.14 -33.42 -61.03
C ILE A 691 58.65 -33.27 -61.23
N ALA A 692 59.14 -32.06 -61.57
CA ALA A 692 60.57 -31.81 -61.74
C ALA A 692 61.37 -32.03 -60.45
N VAL A 693 60.81 -31.61 -59.31
CA VAL A 693 61.42 -31.87 -57.98
C VAL A 693 61.41 -33.36 -57.65
N ALA A 694 60.33 -34.09 -57.98
CA ALA A 694 60.27 -35.54 -57.78
C ALA A 694 61.31 -36.28 -58.63
N VAL A 695 61.45 -35.93 -59.92
CA VAL A 695 62.43 -36.52 -60.84
C VAL A 695 63.87 -36.20 -60.42
N SER A 696 64.14 -34.97 -59.97
CA SER A 696 65.46 -34.59 -59.44
C SER A 696 65.83 -35.34 -58.16
N ASN A 697 64.86 -35.65 -57.31
CA ASN A 697 65.10 -36.42 -56.09
C ASN A 697 65.32 -37.91 -56.37
N THR A 698 64.68 -38.50 -57.37
CA THR A 698 64.95 -39.89 -57.78
C THR A 698 66.33 -40.07 -58.41
N GLY A 699 66.89 -39.03 -59.05
CA GLY A 699 68.25 -39.07 -59.61
C GLY A 699 69.39 -38.89 -58.61
N LYS A 700 69.09 -38.60 -57.33
CA LYS A 700 70.10 -38.51 -56.25
C LYS A 700 70.29 -39.82 -55.46
N ASN A 701 69.46 -40.82 -55.72
CA ASN A 701 69.47 -42.11 -55.01
C ASN A 701 69.89 -43.29 -55.90
N ASN A 702 70.40 -43.03 -57.10
CA ASN A 702 71.16 -43.96 -57.94
C ASN A 702 72.52 -43.33 -58.22
#